data_AF-A0A368FFZ4-F1
#
_entry.id   AF-A0A368FFZ4-F1
#
_cell.length_a   1.000
_cell.length_b   1.000
_cell.length_c   1.000
_cell.angle_alpha   90.00
_cell.angle_beta   90.00
_cell.angle_gamma   90.00
#
_symmetry.space_group_name_H-M   'P 1'
#
loop_
_entity.id
_entity.type
_entity.pdbx_description
1 polymer ?
#
loop_
_entity_poly.entity_id
_entity_poly.type
_entity_poly.pdbx_seq_one_letter_code
_entity_poly.pdbx_strand_id
1 'polypeptide(L)'
;MKEEEKDLFSAIEAGDVEKVSELLKSGIDVNCHDATGMSPLATAAYRGNFDIAKLCIDKGADVNDKQHSQSYTPLMFAALAGKPDLCKLLMDHGARSYSTNSIGKTASELAAFVGQHECVSIINNHVSIDEVERLLSPKVGSEITEVYPEHLARFIHKLCSWHQIHPVAIAFELSKYEDAMKYQKKILYVVDRVFEKQLRCKESNEVMSLKVWVILFVLRDVYKYISELVATGRTAHDACLIYAKHLLAWEPGEQVRKNMEILLRAAMKAFPYHHSLLYETLVKAMAKTPLGQRPTAFEYIVQGLFGQRLLMASKFCATCGSCAAKKRCPKCKLCYCSVDCQKFDWPIHKSCCESIRTWNTVSDVRDTISLEDLQATIAEIDHLIYALRFIRSLLSLTRSNCAPGMFLEKINHITGEREWEVAEEDHDLAQEIAVSRFADMILDYNRNDMFLAGLRTVIQEKEAQAVPAHVLDIGTGTGLLSLMAAREGADKVTAVEVFQPMADCARSIIQSSQWKDKINVISSRSTDLSSLATKPNIIVAEVFDTELIGEGALRTFKEALDNLVQPGCRVVPSRGQVWVVPVESEFLAKFNRIPRLSEGDQPLGDCPGTAAVYDVQLSQVLPDQLTRLSEPILAFSFDFESSNSIIYDESFDRSVTCTKSGQIDAIMMWWDLDMDGTGTFWIDMAPKWASKDYHWRDHWMQAVYYLPHRVHVKENQMISLKCIHDEFSMWFSVGEECFERVYCTCQLHTIAARQTIFSMNELLENDLYRDEIKSICEGRKVVVLGEGSLLFLLVAATATSVTVVDSNPHFRDILERYISYYKLSNVKVVKSTAEVSTDHDVLIGEPFYLSAMAPWQNLRFWYDVKSLREKLGNDVEIYPQKARQATVALVDVHPLWEYSGVATSERFDVLHFDLRQEPHDLKVNFELPLKSGTNGIPLWMEWRLGNYTVTTGLKSEPRLGEAPEWKEGVRQGVYLLSPSLLQRESIRVDARFDSEAGEASFQFY
;
A
#
# COMPACT_ATOMS: atom_id res chain seq x y z
N MET A 1 -43.71 -5.05 -24.57
CA MET A 1 -42.87 -4.90 -25.76
C MET A 1 -43.74 -4.85 -27.00
N LYS A 2 -43.61 -3.83 -27.83
CA LYS A 2 -44.22 -3.73 -29.17
C LYS A 2 -43.54 -4.73 -30.12
N GLU A 3 -44.18 -5.08 -31.23
CA GLU A 3 -43.61 -6.05 -32.18
C GLU A 3 -42.31 -5.53 -32.83
N GLU A 4 -42.25 -4.24 -33.14
CA GLU A 4 -41.06 -3.57 -33.68
C GLU A 4 -39.86 -3.60 -32.71
N GLU A 5 -40.10 -3.54 -31.40
CA GLU A 5 -39.06 -3.67 -30.36
C GLU A 5 -38.52 -5.11 -30.32
N LYS A 6 -39.39 -6.12 -30.46
CA LYS A 6 -38.96 -7.53 -30.55
C LYS A 6 -38.11 -7.78 -31.80
N ASP A 7 -38.49 -7.18 -32.92
CA ASP A 7 -37.71 -7.28 -34.17
C ASP A 7 -36.33 -6.65 -34.02
N LEU A 8 -36.22 -5.55 -33.25
CA LEU A 8 -34.95 -4.92 -32.91
C LEU A 8 -34.07 -5.84 -32.05
N PHE A 9 -34.58 -6.38 -30.95
CA PHE A 9 -33.81 -7.34 -30.12
C PHE A 9 -33.39 -8.56 -30.94
N SER A 10 -34.29 -9.12 -31.76
CA SER A 10 -33.98 -10.27 -32.63
C SER A 10 -32.87 -9.95 -33.65
N ALA A 11 -32.86 -8.74 -34.23
CA ALA A 11 -31.81 -8.30 -35.15
C ALA A 11 -30.46 -8.11 -34.44
N ILE A 12 -30.47 -7.58 -33.20
CA ILE A 12 -29.26 -7.44 -32.38
C ILE A 12 -28.69 -8.81 -32.00
N GLU A 13 -29.54 -9.77 -31.62
CA GLU A 13 -29.12 -11.14 -31.32
C GLU A 13 -28.54 -11.85 -32.54
N ALA A 14 -29.06 -11.57 -33.74
CA ALA A 14 -28.53 -12.08 -35.00
C ALA A 14 -27.25 -11.36 -35.47
N GLY A 15 -26.89 -10.22 -34.87
CA GLY A 15 -25.74 -9.42 -35.26
C GLY A 15 -25.91 -8.65 -36.59
N ASP A 16 -27.14 -8.44 -37.06
CA ASP A 16 -27.47 -7.80 -38.34
C ASP A 16 -27.41 -6.27 -38.21
N VAL A 17 -26.22 -5.68 -38.44
CA VAL A 17 -25.96 -4.25 -38.27
C VAL A 17 -26.84 -3.39 -39.20
N GLU A 18 -27.04 -3.83 -40.44
CA GLU A 18 -27.86 -3.13 -41.43
C GLU A 18 -29.32 -3.07 -41.00
N LYS A 19 -29.90 -4.20 -40.57
CA LYS A 19 -31.28 -4.27 -40.10
C LYS A 19 -31.48 -3.47 -38.81
N VAL A 20 -30.53 -3.52 -37.87
CA VAL A 20 -30.58 -2.68 -36.66
C VAL A 20 -30.53 -1.19 -37.03
N SER A 21 -29.71 -0.80 -38.02
CA SER A 21 -29.66 0.59 -38.51
C SER A 21 -30.97 1.04 -39.15
N GLU A 22 -31.65 0.18 -39.89
CA GLU A 22 -32.97 0.47 -40.47
C GLU A 22 -34.04 0.63 -39.38
N LEU A 23 -34.08 -0.28 -38.40
CA LEU A 23 -35.03 -0.26 -37.30
C LEU A 23 -34.82 0.94 -36.35
N LEU A 24 -33.58 1.32 -36.05
CA LEU A 24 -33.32 2.53 -35.26
C LEU A 24 -33.60 3.84 -36.02
N LYS A 25 -33.74 3.80 -37.35
CA LYS A 25 -34.18 4.95 -38.16
C LYS A 25 -35.70 5.10 -38.20
N SER A 26 -36.47 4.03 -37.96
CA SER A 26 -37.93 4.09 -37.97
C SER A 26 -38.54 4.73 -36.71
N GLY A 27 -37.71 5.16 -35.75
CA GLY A 27 -38.15 5.90 -34.56
C GLY A 27 -38.40 5.02 -33.32
N ILE A 28 -37.89 3.79 -33.31
CA ILE A 28 -37.91 2.93 -32.12
C ILE A 28 -37.06 3.57 -31.01
N ASP A 29 -37.57 3.52 -29.78
CA ASP A 29 -36.81 3.97 -28.61
C ASP A 29 -35.62 3.03 -28.36
N VAL A 30 -34.41 3.58 -28.48
CA VAL A 30 -33.16 2.84 -28.28
C VAL A 30 -32.94 2.42 -26.82
N ASN A 31 -33.71 2.99 -25.88
CA ASN A 31 -33.70 2.66 -24.46
C ASN A 31 -34.91 1.79 -24.04
N CYS A 32 -35.57 1.11 -25.00
CA CYS A 32 -36.57 0.11 -24.66
C CYS A 32 -35.95 -1.10 -23.94
N HIS A 33 -36.79 -1.87 -23.24
CA HIS A 33 -36.34 -3.04 -22.45
C HIS A 33 -37.05 -4.32 -22.87
N ASP A 34 -36.29 -5.41 -22.89
CA ASP A 34 -36.85 -6.77 -23.04
C ASP A 34 -37.50 -7.27 -21.73
N ALA A 35 -37.96 -8.52 -21.71
CA ALA A 35 -38.61 -9.11 -20.53
C ALA A 35 -37.68 -9.28 -19.31
N THR A 36 -36.36 -9.23 -19.51
CA THR A 36 -35.35 -9.32 -18.45
C THR A 36 -34.83 -7.96 -17.99
N GLY A 37 -35.29 -6.88 -18.64
CA GLY A 37 -34.83 -5.51 -18.40
C GLY A 37 -33.56 -5.15 -19.17
N MET A 38 -33.17 -5.92 -20.19
CA MET A 38 -32.03 -5.60 -21.07
C MET A 38 -32.43 -4.53 -22.07
N SER A 39 -31.58 -3.52 -22.26
CA SER A 39 -31.69 -2.59 -23.38
C SER A 39 -31.04 -3.12 -24.65
N PRO A 40 -31.35 -2.55 -25.83
CA PRO A 40 -30.61 -2.79 -27.07
C PRO A 40 -29.09 -2.70 -26.90
N LEU A 41 -28.60 -1.69 -26.15
CA LEU A 41 -27.19 -1.51 -25.86
C LEU A 41 -26.63 -2.60 -24.93
N ALA A 42 -27.35 -2.95 -23.86
CA ALA A 42 -26.94 -4.05 -22.98
C ALA A 42 -26.89 -5.39 -23.71
N THR A 43 -27.83 -5.64 -24.62
CA THR A 43 -27.88 -6.85 -25.46
C THR A 43 -26.71 -6.89 -26.43
N ALA A 44 -26.40 -5.78 -27.10
CA ALA A 44 -25.22 -5.67 -27.95
C ALA A 44 -23.92 -5.86 -27.16
N ALA A 45 -23.84 -5.33 -25.93
CA ALA A 45 -22.72 -5.49 -25.03
C ALA A 45 -22.50 -6.94 -24.59
N TYR A 46 -23.59 -7.64 -24.24
CA TYR A 46 -23.57 -9.06 -23.88
C TYR A 46 -23.14 -9.95 -25.05
N ARG A 47 -23.60 -9.64 -26.27
CA ARG A 47 -23.15 -10.31 -27.50
C ARG A 47 -21.74 -9.90 -27.94
N GLY A 48 -21.18 -8.87 -27.33
CA GLY A 48 -19.86 -8.34 -27.65
C GLY A 48 -19.77 -7.70 -29.04
N ASN A 49 -20.87 -7.18 -29.58
CA ASN A 49 -20.93 -6.58 -30.91
C ASN A 49 -20.65 -5.07 -30.85
N PHE A 50 -19.43 -4.68 -31.22
CA PHE A 50 -18.95 -3.30 -31.18
C PHE A 50 -19.75 -2.37 -32.10
N ASP A 51 -20.03 -2.79 -33.34
CA ASP A 51 -20.66 -1.93 -34.35
C ASP A 51 -22.11 -1.60 -33.98
N ILE A 52 -22.85 -2.59 -33.47
CA ILE A 52 -24.22 -2.39 -32.98
C ILE A 52 -24.22 -1.52 -31.71
N ALA A 53 -23.33 -1.78 -30.76
CA ALA A 53 -23.25 -0.98 -29.54
C ALA A 53 -22.93 0.49 -29.85
N LYS A 54 -21.99 0.74 -30.77
CA LYS A 54 -21.67 2.08 -31.25
C LYS A 54 -22.89 2.75 -31.90
N LEU A 55 -23.60 2.04 -32.76
CA LEU A 55 -24.81 2.53 -33.40
C LEU A 55 -25.91 2.90 -32.37
N CYS A 56 -26.09 2.08 -31.32
CA CYS A 56 -27.02 2.39 -30.23
C CYS A 56 -26.60 3.67 -29.47
N ILE A 57 -25.32 3.81 -29.14
CA ILE A 57 -24.78 5.01 -28.47
C ILE A 57 -24.96 6.26 -29.35
N ASP A 58 -24.66 6.16 -30.65
CA ASP A 58 -24.84 7.25 -31.63
C ASP A 58 -26.33 7.68 -31.74
N LYS A 59 -27.26 6.82 -31.35
CA LYS A 59 -28.71 7.07 -31.29
C LYS A 59 -29.20 7.52 -29.92
N GLY A 60 -28.32 7.71 -28.94
CA GLY A 60 -28.65 8.22 -27.61
C GLY A 60 -29.01 7.14 -26.59
N ALA A 61 -28.49 5.92 -26.74
CA ALA A 61 -28.62 4.88 -25.73
C ALA A 61 -27.95 5.28 -24.40
N ASP A 62 -28.61 4.99 -23.28
CA ASP A 62 -28.06 5.20 -21.94
C ASP A 62 -27.02 4.11 -21.62
N VAL A 63 -25.74 4.51 -21.60
CA VAL A 63 -24.62 3.63 -21.27
C VAL A 63 -24.62 3.17 -19.81
N ASN A 64 -25.40 3.80 -18.94
CA ASN A 64 -25.54 3.50 -17.52
C ASN A 64 -26.89 2.86 -17.18
N ASP A 65 -27.64 2.37 -18.17
CA ASP A 65 -28.89 1.66 -17.95
C ASP A 65 -28.71 0.47 -16.98
N LYS A 66 -29.57 0.41 -15.98
CA LYS A 66 -29.52 -0.54 -14.86
C LYS A 66 -30.88 -1.24 -14.64
N GLN A 67 -31.77 -1.19 -15.61
CA GLN A 67 -33.12 -1.78 -15.52
C GLN A 67 -33.14 -3.31 -15.61
N HIS A 68 -32.00 -3.95 -15.91
CA HIS A 68 -31.88 -5.40 -15.88
C HIS A 68 -32.30 -5.97 -14.52
N SER A 69 -32.92 -7.15 -14.50
CA SER A 69 -33.44 -7.81 -13.30
C SER A 69 -32.43 -7.99 -12.16
N GLN A 70 -31.14 -8.04 -12.48
CA GLN A 70 -30.01 -8.12 -11.55
C GLN A 70 -29.15 -6.85 -11.55
N SER A 71 -29.68 -5.74 -12.07
CA SER A 71 -29.02 -4.44 -12.12
C SER A 71 -27.66 -4.42 -12.84
N TYR A 72 -27.52 -5.23 -13.88
CA TYR A 72 -26.32 -5.23 -14.72
C TYR A 72 -26.36 -4.05 -15.70
N THR A 73 -25.21 -3.39 -15.87
CA THR A 73 -25.03 -2.31 -16.84
C THR A 73 -24.45 -2.83 -18.15
N PRO A 74 -24.58 -2.09 -19.27
CA PRO A 74 -23.88 -2.42 -20.52
C PRO A 74 -22.37 -2.65 -20.33
N LEU A 75 -21.70 -1.88 -19.46
CA LEU A 75 -20.27 -2.05 -19.18
C LEU A 75 -19.96 -3.39 -18.51
N MET A 76 -20.82 -3.85 -17.58
CA MET A 76 -20.67 -5.17 -16.95
C MET A 76 -20.85 -6.31 -17.96
N PHE A 77 -21.80 -6.17 -18.89
CA PHE A 77 -21.99 -7.14 -19.95
C PHE A 77 -20.81 -7.19 -20.92
N ALA A 78 -20.26 -6.03 -21.32
CA ALA A 78 -19.05 -5.97 -22.14
C ALA A 78 -17.83 -6.60 -21.43
N ALA A 79 -17.72 -6.38 -20.12
CA ALA A 79 -16.67 -6.96 -19.27
C ALA A 79 -16.80 -8.49 -19.16
N LEU A 80 -18.01 -9.01 -18.92
CA LEU A 80 -18.29 -10.44 -18.92
C LEU A 80 -18.07 -11.09 -20.30
N ALA A 81 -18.43 -10.39 -21.37
CA ALA A 81 -18.21 -10.83 -22.74
C ALA A 81 -16.72 -10.80 -23.16
N GLY A 82 -15.83 -10.28 -22.30
CA GLY A 82 -14.41 -10.17 -22.57
C GLY A 82 -14.11 -9.29 -23.78
N LYS A 83 -14.80 -8.14 -23.91
CA LYS A 83 -14.63 -7.20 -25.04
C LYS A 83 -13.97 -5.88 -24.62
N PRO A 84 -12.63 -5.83 -24.55
CA PRO A 84 -11.81 -4.64 -24.25
C PRO A 84 -12.25 -3.36 -24.98
N ASP A 85 -12.36 -3.43 -26.30
CA ASP A 85 -12.72 -2.27 -27.15
C ASP A 85 -14.12 -1.74 -26.83
N LEU A 86 -15.03 -2.63 -26.43
CA LEU A 86 -16.39 -2.27 -26.09
C LEU A 86 -16.49 -1.66 -24.69
N CYS A 87 -15.76 -2.19 -23.72
CA CYS A 87 -15.60 -1.56 -22.40
C CYS A 87 -15.06 -0.13 -22.55
N LYS A 88 -14.05 0.04 -23.40
CA LYS A 88 -13.49 1.36 -23.71
C LYS A 88 -14.52 2.29 -24.34
N LEU A 89 -15.24 1.83 -25.37
CA LEU A 89 -16.28 2.62 -26.03
C LEU A 89 -17.33 3.11 -25.01
N LEU A 90 -17.80 2.23 -24.14
CA LEU A 90 -18.81 2.58 -23.13
C LEU A 90 -18.29 3.64 -22.15
N MET A 91 -17.06 3.50 -21.66
CA MET A 91 -16.47 4.48 -20.74
C MET A 91 -16.15 5.82 -21.41
N ASP A 92 -15.67 5.80 -22.66
CA ASP A 92 -15.47 7.00 -23.49
C ASP A 92 -16.78 7.80 -23.66
N HIS A 93 -17.93 7.13 -23.51
CA HIS A 93 -19.28 7.72 -23.53
C HIS A 93 -19.93 7.87 -22.15
N GLY A 94 -19.15 7.78 -21.06
CA GLY A 94 -19.60 8.10 -19.70
C GLY A 94 -20.13 6.92 -18.88
N ALA A 95 -19.83 5.68 -19.26
CA ALA A 95 -20.16 4.52 -18.43
C ALA A 95 -19.38 4.55 -17.11
N ARG A 96 -20.09 4.38 -15.99
CA ARG A 96 -19.53 4.43 -14.63
C ARG A 96 -18.91 3.10 -14.25
N SER A 97 -17.58 3.06 -14.19
CA SER A 97 -16.79 1.88 -13.80
C SER A 97 -17.10 1.36 -12.39
N TYR A 98 -17.50 2.25 -11.48
CA TYR A 98 -17.84 1.94 -10.08
C TYR A 98 -19.30 1.50 -9.85
N SER A 99 -20.13 1.40 -10.90
CA SER A 99 -21.49 0.89 -10.72
C SER A 99 -21.44 -0.60 -10.36
N THR A 100 -22.21 -1.02 -9.36
CA THR A 100 -22.34 -2.41 -8.92
C THR A 100 -23.68 -3.03 -9.34
N ASN A 101 -23.71 -4.34 -9.60
CA ASN A 101 -24.96 -5.09 -9.84
C ASN A 101 -25.65 -5.49 -8.52
N SER A 102 -26.70 -6.30 -8.58
CA SER A 102 -27.46 -6.75 -7.39
C SER A 102 -26.65 -7.61 -6.40
N ILE A 103 -25.50 -8.13 -6.80
CA ILE A 103 -24.56 -8.91 -5.97
C ILE A 103 -23.34 -8.10 -5.54
N GLY A 104 -23.37 -6.77 -5.69
CA GLY A 104 -22.30 -5.88 -5.24
C GLY A 104 -21.04 -5.89 -6.11
N LYS A 105 -21.06 -6.46 -7.32
CA LYS A 105 -19.86 -6.56 -8.18
C LYS A 105 -19.85 -5.50 -9.30
N THR A 106 -18.69 -4.88 -9.49
CA THR A 106 -18.38 -3.91 -10.55
C THR A 106 -18.05 -4.61 -11.87
N ALA A 107 -18.02 -3.86 -12.97
CA ALA A 107 -17.61 -4.41 -14.27
C ALA A 107 -16.17 -4.95 -14.25
N SER A 108 -15.26 -4.32 -13.51
CA SER A 108 -13.87 -4.76 -13.39
C SER A 108 -13.76 -6.08 -12.63
N GLU A 109 -14.48 -6.23 -11.52
CA GLU A 109 -14.50 -7.48 -10.73
C GLU A 109 -15.16 -8.63 -11.50
N LEU A 110 -16.21 -8.34 -12.25
CA LEU A 110 -16.84 -9.34 -13.14
C LEU A 110 -15.86 -9.79 -14.22
N ALA A 111 -15.13 -8.87 -14.85
CA ALA A 111 -14.04 -9.22 -15.78
C ALA A 111 -12.94 -10.05 -15.10
N ALA A 112 -12.54 -9.71 -13.88
CA ALA A 112 -11.55 -10.47 -13.13
C ALA A 112 -12.03 -11.90 -12.83
N PHE A 113 -13.29 -12.04 -12.42
CA PHE A 113 -13.93 -13.33 -12.12
C PHE A 113 -13.94 -14.28 -13.33
N VAL A 114 -14.16 -13.75 -14.53
CA VAL A 114 -14.11 -14.52 -15.78
C VAL A 114 -12.71 -14.55 -16.44
N GLY A 115 -11.67 -14.05 -15.77
CA GLY A 115 -10.29 -14.07 -16.26
C GLY A 115 -9.97 -13.09 -17.40
N GLN A 116 -10.81 -12.07 -17.62
CA GLN A 116 -10.71 -11.07 -18.69
C GLN A 116 -9.82 -9.89 -18.27
N HIS A 117 -8.53 -10.16 -18.06
CA HIS A 117 -7.56 -9.18 -17.53
C HIS A 117 -7.41 -7.89 -18.35
N GLU A 118 -7.62 -7.94 -19.67
CA GLU A 118 -7.55 -6.76 -20.53
C GLU A 118 -8.73 -5.80 -20.28
N CYS A 119 -9.92 -6.35 -19.99
CA CYS A 119 -11.08 -5.54 -19.57
C CYS A 119 -10.83 -4.89 -18.21
N VAL A 120 -10.27 -5.64 -17.24
CA VAL A 120 -9.86 -5.12 -15.92
C VAL A 120 -8.90 -3.94 -16.08
N SER A 121 -7.86 -4.12 -16.90
CA SER A 121 -6.88 -3.08 -17.16
C SER A 121 -7.52 -1.84 -17.78
N ILE A 122 -8.35 -2.01 -18.81
CA ILE A 122 -9.03 -0.89 -19.47
C ILE A 122 -9.94 -0.13 -18.50
N ILE A 123 -10.72 -0.85 -17.70
CA ILE A 123 -11.69 -0.25 -16.75
C ILE A 123 -10.97 0.49 -15.64
N ASN A 124 -9.94 -0.11 -15.03
CA ASN A 124 -9.22 0.49 -13.90
C ASN A 124 -8.29 1.64 -14.32
N ASN A 125 -7.89 1.70 -15.59
CA ASN A 125 -6.93 2.66 -16.12
C ASN A 125 -7.54 3.75 -17.02
N HIS A 126 -8.86 3.95 -16.95
CA HIS A 126 -9.58 4.92 -17.77
C HIS A 126 -9.62 6.31 -17.11
N VAL A 127 -9.31 7.36 -17.89
CA VAL A 127 -9.48 8.77 -17.48
C VAL A 127 -10.69 9.30 -18.24
N SER A 128 -11.71 9.79 -17.55
CA SER A 128 -12.93 10.27 -18.22
C SER A 128 -12.69 11.55 -19.04
N ILE A 129 -13.44 11.72 -20.13
CA ILE A 129 -13.38 12.95 -20.92
C ILE A 129 -13.82 14.18 -20.11
N ASP A 130 -14.84 14.04 -19.24
CA ASP A 130 -15.31 15.08 -18.33
C ASP A 130 -14.19 15.61 -17.42
N GLU A 131 -13.31 14.72 -16.97
CA GLU A 131 -12.17 15.08 -16.14
C GLU A 131 -11.15 15.91 -16.91
N VAL A 132 -10.84 15.51 -18.14
CA VAL A 132 -9.96 16.27 -19.03
C VAL A 132 -10.55 17.64 -19.32
N GLU A 133 -11.86 17.72 -19.59
CA GLU A 133 -12.55 18.99 -19.84
C GLU A 133 -12.54 19.91 -18.62
N ARG A 134 -12.74 19.40 -17.41
CA ARG A 134 -12.65 20.18 -16.17
C ARG A 134 -11.25 20.77 -15.97
N LEU A 135 -10.20 20.01 -16.26
CA LEU A 135 -8.81 20.47 -16.15
C LEU A 135 -8.43 21.43 -17.28
N LEU A 136 -8.99 21.23 -18.47
CA LEU A 136 -8.78 22.09 -19.62
C LEU A 136 -9.45 23.46 -19.44
N SER A 137 -10.68 23.46 -18.90
CA SER A 137 -11.53 24.64 -18.73
C SER A 137 -12.06 24.71 -17.29
N PRO A 138 -11.22 25.11 -16.31
CA PRO A 138 -11.61 25.16 -14.91
C PRO A 138 -12.72 26.21 -14.68
N LYS A 139 -13.70 25.85 -13.86
CA LYS A 139 -14.81 26.72 -13.48
C LYS A 139 -14.48 27.46 -12.18
N VAL A 140 -14.68 28.77 -12.15
CA VAL A 140 -14.63 29.58 -10.92
C VAL A 140 -16.07 30.04 -10.64
N GLY A 141 -16.73 29.43 -9.67
CA GLY A 141 -18.17 29.57 -9.49
C GLY A 141 -18.96 28.91 -10.62
N SER A 142 -19.81 29.68 -11.33
CA SER A 142 -20.64 29.18 -12.46
C SER A 142 -20.07 29.52 -13.84
N GLU A 143 -18.99 30.32 -13.92
CA GLU A 143 -18.45 30.82 -15.17
C GLU A 143 -17.21 30.03 -15.62
N ILE A 144 -17.15 29.72 -16.91
CA ILE A 144 -16.01 29.05 -17.55
C ILE A 144 -14.94 30.10 -17.84
N THR A 145 -13.75 29.91 -17.28
CA THR A 145 -12.65 30.90 -17.38
C THR A 145 -12.03 30.96 -18.77
N GLU A 146 -11.90 29.81 -19.44
CA GLU A 146 -11.29 29.68 -20.76
C GLU A 146 -12.03 28.60 -21.57
N VAL A 147 -12.39 28.88 -22.82
CA VAL A 147 -13.05 27.92 -23.73
C VAL A 147 -12.04 27.39 -24.74
N TYR A 148 -11.88 26.07 -24.76
CA TYR A 148 -11.03 25.38 -25.73
C TYR A 148 -11.86 24.55 -26.72
N PRO A 149 -11.33 24.27 -27.92
CA PRO A 149 -12.03 23.43 -28.88
C PRO A 149 -12.20 21.98 -28.39
N GLU A 150 -13.32 21.36 -28.75
CA GLU A 150 -13.63 19.97 -28.38
C GLU A 150 -12.57 18.98 -28.89
N HIS A 151 -11.98 19.22 -30.07
CA HIS A 151 -10.91 18.37 -30.60
C HIS A 151 -9.65 18.36 -29.74
N LEU A 152 -9.39 19.41 -28.95
CA LEU A 152 -8.28 19.44 -27.99
C LEU A 152 -8.55 18.53 -26.79
N ALA A 153 -9.75 18.61 -26.21
CA ALA A 153 -10.15 17.75 -25.09
C ALA A 153 -10.11 16.28 -25.49
N ARG A 154 -10.66 15.94 -26.67
CA ARG A 154 -10.61 14.58 -27.23
C ARG A 154 -9.19 14.09 -27.47
N PHE A 155 -8.29 14.96 -27.93
CA PHE A 155 -6.88 14.62 -28.13
C PHE A 155 -6.17 14.32 -26.80
N ILE A 156 -6.32 15.18 -25.79
CA ILE A 156 -5.71 14.97 -24.47
C ILE A 156 -6.30 13.73 -23.78
N HIS A 157 -7.63 13.56 -23.84
CA HIS A 157 -8.31 12.36 -23.36
C HIS A 157 -7.73 11.10 -24.00
N LYS A 158 -7.56 11.10 -25.32
CA LYS A 158 -6.95 9.97 -26.03
C LYS A 158 -5.54 9.66 -25.52
N LEU A 159 -4.73 10.67 -25.21
CA LEU A 159 -3.38 10.48 -24.65
C LEU A 159 -3.44 9.88 -23.24
N CYS A 160 -4.24 10.45 -22.33
CA CYS A 160 -4.34 9.99 -20.94
C CYS A 160 -4.97 8.58 -20.81
N SER A 161 -5.94 8.27 -21.67
CA SER A 161 -6.63 6.97 -21.72
C SER A 161 -5.96 5.96 -22.66
N TRP A 162 -4.76 6.26 -23.17
CA TRP A 162 -4.07 5.36 -24.08
C TRP A 162 -3.39 4.21 -23.33
N HIS A 163 -3.50 2.99 -23.87
CA HIS A 163 -2.75 1.80 -23.45
C HIS A 163 -1.41 1.67 -24.19
N GLN A 164 -1.11 2.60 -25.10
CA GLN A 164 0.11 2.61 -25.89
C GLN A 164 1.05 3.71 -25.40
N ILE A 165 2.03 3.32 -24.60
CA ILE A 165 3.03 4.24 -24.02
C ILE A 165 4.31 4.36 -24.87
N HIS A 166 4.39 3.67 -26.01
CA HIS A 166 5.61 3.65 -26.82
C HIS A 166 5.93 5.04 -27.38
N PRO A 167 7.16 5.56 -27.22
CA PRO A 167 7.50 6.94 -27.59
C PRO A 167 7.19 7.32 -29.04
N VAL A 168 7.45 6.42 -29.99
CA VAL A 168 7.12 6.63 -31.41
C VAL A 168 5.61 6.70 -31.67
N ALA A 169 4.78 5.97 -30.93
CA ALA A 169 3.33 6.06 -31.08
C ALA A 169 2.82 7.42 -30.60
N ILE A 170 3.35 7.92 -29.48
CA ILE A 170 3.04 9.26 -28.97
C ILE A 170 3.43 10.32 -30.00
N ALA A 171 4.63 10.23 -30.59
CA ALA A 171 5.07 11.13 -31.65
C ALA A 171 4.19 11.06 -32.91
N PHE A 172 3.75 9.87 -33.32
CA PHE A 172 2.83 9.70 -34.45
C PHE A 172 1.43 10.24 -34.18
N GLU A 173 0.98 10.22 -32.94
CA GLU A 173 -0.32 10.78 -32.60
C GLU A 173 -0.25 12.31 -32.54
N LEU A 174 0.81 12.85 -31.95
CA LEU A 174 1.07 14.28 -31.95
C LEU A 174 1.21 14.83 -33.38
N SER A 175 1.83 14.08 -34.30
CA SER A 175 2.00 14.51 -35.70
C SER A 175 0.69 14.61 -36.48
N LYS A 176 -0.37 13.95 -36.04
CA LYS A 176 -1.70 14.01 -36.66
C LYS A 176 -2.55 15.15 -36.12
N TYR A 177 -2.16 15.73 -34.99
CA TYR A 177 -2.91 16.80 -34.35
C TYR A 177 -2.43 18.17 -34.88
N GLU A 178 -3.23 18.80 -35.74
CA GLU A 178 -2.85 20.02 -36.46
C GLU A 178 -2.46 21.18 -35.51
N ASP A 179 -3.16 21.31 -34.39
CA ASP A 179 -2.94 22.36 -33.38
C ASP A 179 -1.90 21.98 -32.30
N ALA A 180 -1.08 20.94 -32.52
CA ALA A 180 -0.13 20.43 -31.52
C ALA A 180 0.82 21.50 -30.95
N MET A 181 1.32 22.40 -31.80
CA MET A 181 2.20 23.48 -31.37
C MET A 181 1.41 24.64 -30.73
N LYS A 182 0.22 24.92 -31.23
CA LYS A 182 -0.64 26.00 -30.73
C LYS A 182 -1.04 25.80 -29.27
N TYR A 183 -1.39 24.56 -28.90
CA TYR A 183 -1.85 24.23 -27.54
C TYR A 183 -0.80 23.51 -26.69
N GLN A 184 0.48 23.51 -27.08
CA GLN A 184 1.57 22.80 -26.38
C GLN A 184 1.55 22.97 -24.86
N LYS A 185 1.50 24.22 -24.36
CA LYS A 185 1.52 24.51 -22.92
C LYS A 185 0.32 23.90 -22.21
N LYS A 186 -0.87 23.97 -22.83
CA LYS A 186 -2.11 23.48 -22.25
C LYS A 186 -2.19 21.95 -22.29
N ILE A 187 -1.71 21.32 -23.37
CA ILE A 187 -1.59 19.86 -23.47
C ILE A 187 -0.69 19.34 -22.34
N LEU A 188 0.52 19.91 -22.20
CA LEU A 188 1.45 19.51 -21.13
C LEU A 188 0.86 19.76 -19.74
N TYR A 189 0.20 20.91 -19.52
CA TYR A 189 -0.44 21.23 -18.25
C TYR A 189 -1.52 20.22 -17.88
N VAL A 190 -2.47 19.92 -18.78
CA VAL A 190 -3.57 19.01 -18.45
C VAL A 190 -3.06 17.58 -18.22
N VAL A 191 -2.13 17.08 -19.03
CA VAL A 191 -1.53 15.76 -18.82
C VAL A 191 -0.77 15.71 -17.48
N ASP A 192 -0.08 16.78 -17.11
CA ASP A 192 0.61 16.94 -15.81
C ASP A 192 -0.39 16.99 -14.64
N ARG A 193 -1.53 17.68 -14.77
CA ARG A 193 -2.59 17.67 -13.76
C ARG A 193 -3.26 16.32 -13.62
N VAL A 194 -3.52 15.62 -14.73
CA VAL A 194 -4.04 14.24 -14.71
C VAL A 194 -3.05 13.33 -13.99
N PHE A 195 -1.76 13.44 -14.31
CA PHE A 195 -0.69 12.73 -13.62
C PHE A 195 -0.70 13.02 -12.11
N GLU A 196 -0.62 14.29 -11.70
CA GLU A 196 -0.64 14.67 -10.27
C GLU A 196 -1.89 14.17 -9.54
N LYS A 197 -3.03 14.11 -10.22
CA LYS A 197 -4.25 13.60 -9.60
C LYS A 197 -4.20 12.09 -9.33
N GLN A 198 -3.56 11.29 -10.20
CA GLN A 198 -3.33 9.86 -9.95
C GLN A 198 -2.43 9.61 -8.74
N LEU A 199 -1.75 10.65 -8.25
CA LEU A 199 -0.81 10.59 -7.14
C LEU A 199 -1.44 11.02 -5.81
N ARG A 200 -2.52 11.81 -5.88
CA ARG A 200 -3.19 12.43 -4.73
C ARG A 200 -4.55 11.79 -4.43
N CYS A 201 -4.92 10.72 -5.14
CA CYS A 201 -6.09 9.93 -4.81
C CYS A 201 -5.82 9.05 -3.57
N LYS A 202 -6.89 8.76 -2.81
CA LYS A 202 -6.89 8.09 -1.50
C LYS A 202 -6.12 6.76 -1.49
N GLU A 203 -6.18 6.03 -2.61
CA GLU A 203 -5.26 4.95 -2.95
C GLU A 203 -4.43 5.40 -4.15
N SER A 204 -3.11 5.44 -4.03
CA SER A 204 -2.25 5.84 -5.14
C SER A 204 -2.35 4.80 -6.27
N ASN A 205 -2.84 5.22 -7.44
CA ASN A 205 -2.88 4.34 -8.60
C ASN A 205 -1.49 4.33 -9.26
N GLU A 206 -0.57 3.55 -8.69
CA GLU A 206 0.84 3.47 -9.12
C GLU A 206 1.00 3.14 -10.61
N VAL A 207 0.13 2.27 -11.14
CA VAL A 207 0.12 1.89 -12.55
C VAL A 207 -0.26 3.09 -13.42
N MET A 208 -1.33 3.79 -13.08
CA MET A 208 -1.78 4.97 -13.83
C MET A 208 -0.81 6.13 -13.71
N SER A 209 -0.28 6.38 -12.53
CA SER A 209 0.67 7.48 -12.33
C SER A 209 1.95 7.26 -13.14
N LEU A 210 2.50 6.05 -13.15
CA LEU A 210 3.65 5.71 -13.97
C LEU A 210 3.34 5.78 -15.46
N LYS A 211 2.15 5.31 -15.89
CA LYS A 211 1.70 5.37 -17.28
C LYS A 211 1.62 6.81 -17.79
N VAL A 212 0.89 7.68 -17.07
CA VAL A 212 0.70 9.08 -17.47
C VAL A 212 2.02 9.84 -17.36
N TRP A 213 2.88 9.51 -16.39
CA TRP A 213 4.23 10.06 -16.31
C TRP A 213 5.08 9.75 -17.55
N VAL A 214 5.14 8.49 -18.00
CA VAL A 214 5.91 8.11 -19.19
C VAL A 214 5.40 8.89 -20.41
N ILE A 215 4.08 9.05 -20.55
CA ILE A 215 3.49 9.84 -21.62
C ILE A 215 3.91 11.32 -21.51
N LEU A 216 3.80 11.92 -20.31
CA LEU A 216 4.18 13.29 -20.04
C LEU A 216 5.67 13.56 -20.32
N PHE A 217 6.54 12.66 -19.87
CA PHE A 217 7.98 12.75 -20.05
C PHE A 217 8.35 12.68 -21.54
N VAL A 218 7.76 11.74 -22.28
CA VAL A 218 7.93 11.65 -23.73
C VAL A 218 7.41 12.89 -24.43
N LEU A 219 6.21 13.40 -24.08
CA LEU A 219 5.67 14.61 -24.67
C LEU A 219 6.61 15.80 -24.46
N ARG A 220 7.17 15.97 -23.25
CA ARG A 220 8.15 17.02 -22.95
C ARG A 220 9.38 16.90 -23.85
N ASP A 221 9.91 15.69 -24.05
CA ASP A 221 11.06 15.45 -24.91
C ASP A 221 10.75 15.67 -26.41
N VAL A 222 9.60 15.18 -26.90
CA VAL A 222 9.10 15.42 -28.27
C VAL A 222 9.00 16.92 -28.51
N TYR A 223 8.31 17.66 -27.64
CA TYR A 223 8.12 19.10 -27.79
C TYR A 223 9.45 19.87 -27.78
N LYS A 224 10.39 19.48 -26.90
CA LYS A 224 11.73 20.06 -26.86
C LYS A 224 12.44 19.88 -28.21
N TYR A 225 12.41 18.68 -28.78
CA TYR A 225 13.06 18.37 -30.05
C TYR A 225 12.40 19.07 -31.25
N ILE A 226 11.07 19.03 -31.35
CA ILE A 226 10.38 19.59 -32.52
C ILE A 226 10.33 21.13 -32.51
N SER A 227 10.42 21.78 -31.35
CA SER A 227 10.40 23.25 -31.26
C SER A 227 11.54 23.88 -32.05
N GLU A 228 12.74 23.28 -32.01
CA GLU A 228 13.90 23.72 -32.80
C GLU A 228 13.67 23.54 -34.30
N LEU A 229 13.13 22.39 -34.72
CA LEU A 229 12.86 22.09 -36.13
C LEU A 229 11.75 22.97 -36.72
N VAL A 230 10.69 23.21 -35.95
CA VAL A 230 9.60 24.11 -36.36
C VAL A 230 10.11 25.55 -36.49
N ALA A 231 11.01 26.00 -35.59
CA ALA A 231 11.65 27.30 -35.71
C ALA A 231 12.48 27.45 -37.00
N THR A 232 13.02 26.34 -37.55
CA THR A 232 13.72 26.32 -38.84
C THR A 232 12.80 26.20 -40.08
N GLY A 233 11.48 26.31 -39.89
CA GLY A 233 10.49 26.34 -40.98
C GLY A 233 9.91 24.97 -41.37
N ARG A 234 10.09 23.92 -40.55
CA ARG A 234 9.42 22.62 -40.74
C ARG A 234 8.00 22.64 -40.18
N THR A 235 7.11 21.82 -40.74
CA THR A 235 5.79 21.60 -40.14
C THR A 235 5.91 20.76 -38.86
N ALA A 236 4.95 20.91 -37.94
CA ALA A 236 4.91 20.09 -36.72
C ALA A 236 4.80 18.58 -37.05
N HIS A 237 4.05 18.25 -38.10
CA HIS A 237 3.94 16.89 -38.64
C HIS A 237 5.31 16.32 -39.01
N ASP A 238 6.05 17.03 -39.88
CA ASP A 238 7.37 16.57 -40.35
C ASP A 238 8.38 16.48 -39.20
N ALA A 239 8.37 17.46 -38.28
CA ALA A 239 9.26 17.47 -37.13
C ALA A 239 9.02 16.26 -36.22
N CYS A 240 7.76 15.89 -35.95
CA CYS A 240 7.43 14.70 -35.18
C CYS A 240 7.87 13.41 -35.88
N LEU A 241 7.74 13.32 -37.21
CA LEU A 241 8.23 12.17 -37.98
C LEU A 241 9.76 12.07 -37.98
N ILE A 242 10.48 13.20 -37.99
CA ILE A 242 11.94 13.23 -37.84
C ILE A 242 12.33 12.73 -36.44
N TYR A 243 11.66 13.19 -35.39
CA TYR A 243 11.88 12.71 -34.02
C TYR A 243 11.60 11.20 -33.89
N ALA A 244 10.52 10.70 -34.49
CA ALA A 244 10.22 9.27 -34.52
C ALA A 244 11.34 8.46 -35.20
N LYS A 245 11.93 8.97 -36.30
CA LYS A 245 13.10 8.35 -36.94
C LYS A 245 14.35 8.40 -36.06
N HIS A 246 14.55 9.50 -35.33
CA HIS A 246 15.64 9.62 -34.36
C HIS A 246 15.54 8.54 -33.28
N LEU A 247 14.36 8.32 -32.70
CA LEU A 247 14.14 7.26 -31.72
C LEU A 247 14.31 5.86 -32.29
N LEU A 248 13.95 5.66 -33.56
CA LEU A 248 14.08 4.38 -34.25
C LEU A 248 15.51 4.08 -34.72
N ALA A 249 16.46 5.01 -34.62
CA ALA A 249 17.83 4.78 -35.05
C ALA A 249 18.40 3.47 -34.45
N TRP A 250 19.05 2.68 -35.29
CA TRP A 250 19.57 1.36 -34.94
C TRP A 250 20.76 1.01 -35.82
N GLU A 251 21.85 0.56 -35.21
CA GLU A 251 23.08 0.21 -35.93
C GLU A 251 23.28 -1.31 -36.04
N PRO A 252 23.96 -1.82 -37.10
CA PRO A 252 24.29 -3.23 -37.22
C PRO A 252 25.12 -3.73 -36.02
N GLY A 253 24.72 -4.87 -35.45
CA GLY A 253 25.35 -5.47 -34.27
C GLY A 253 24.70 -5.11 -32.93
N GLU A 254 23.85 -4.08 -32.88
CA GLU A 254 23.13 -3.71 -31.66
C GLU A 254 21.91 -4.61 -31.42
N GLN A 255 21.60 -4.89 -30.15
CA GLN A 255 20.41 -5.68 -29.77
C GLN A 255 19.17 -4.82 -29.49
N VAL A 256 19.34 -3.52 -29.22
CA VAL A 256 18.26 -2.61 -28.80
C VAL A 256 18.39 -1.27 -29.51
N ARG A 257 17.28 -0.51 -29.60
CA ARG A 257 17.31 0.87 -30.13
C ARG A 257 17.74 1.84 -29.03
N LYS A 258 19.01 2.27 -29.05
CA LYS A 258 19.64 3.04 -27.97
C LYS A 258 18.89 4.33 -27.61
N ASN A 259 18.45 5.13 -28.58
CA ASN A 259 17.80 6.41 -28.31
C ASN A 259 16.49 6.24 -27.52
N MET A 260 15.70 5.25 -27.90
CA MET A 260 14.46 4.90 -27.19
C MET A 260 14.74 4.33 -25.79
N GLU A 261 15.76 3.47 -25.67
CA GLU A 261 16.16 2.89 -24.39
C GLU A 261 16.63 3.97 -23.39
N ILE A 262 17.45 4.92 -23.86
CA ILE A 262 17.94 6.04 -23.05
C ILE A 262 16.77 6.91 -22.58
N LEU A 263 15.84 7.26 -23.49
CA LEU A 263 14.68 8.08 -23.17
C LEU A 263 13.82 7.45 -22.07
N LEU A 264 13.50 6.16 -22.21
CA LEU A 264 12.65 5.46 -21.25
C LEU A 264 13.34 5.24 -19.91
N ARG A 265 14.65 4.95 -19.87
CA ARG A 265 15.41 4.90 -18.62
C ARG A 265 15.51 6.26 -17.93
N ALA A 266 15.63 7.34 -18.70
CA ALA A 266 15.59 8.69 -18.17
C ALA A 266 14.20 9.03 -17.62
N ALA A 267 13.12 8.61 -18.29
CA ALA A 267 11.76 8.75 -17.80
C ALA A 267 11.57 8.06 -16.46
N MET A 268 12.06 6.82 -16.31
CA MET A 268 12.04 6.12 -15.02
C MET A 268 12.87 6.87 -13.97
N LYS A 269 14.13 7.22 -14.27
CA LYS A 269 14.97 7.94 -13.29
C LYS A 269 14.33 9.24 -12.80
N ALA A 270 13.63 9.96 -13.67
CA ALA A 270 12.97 11.22 -13.34
C ALA A 270 11.57 11.06 -12.72
N PHE A 271 11.04 9.84 -12.62
CA PHE A 271 9.73 9.59 -12.00
C PHE A 271 9.74 10.08 -10.55
N PRO A 272 8.78 10.91 -10.10
CA PRO A 272 8.88 11.51 -8.76
C PRO A 272 8.60 10.57 -7.58
N TYR A 273 7.92 9.43 -7.79
CA TYR A 273 7.41 8.57 -6.72
C TYR A 273 8.35 7.38 -6.50
N HIS A 274 9.52 7.67 -5.92
CA HIS A 274 10.54 6.63 -5.70
C HIS A 274 10.14 5.59 -4.65
N HIS A 275 9.15 5.90 -3.80
CA HIS A 275 8.57 5.00 -2.80
C HIS A 275 7.52 4.02 -3.39
N SER A 276 7.12 4.16 -4.66
CA SER A 276 6.17 3.23 -5.28
C SER A 276 6.81 1.85 -5.43
N LEU A 277 6.10 0.82 -4.98
CA LEU A 277 6.58 -0.57 -5.09
C LEU A 277 6.78 -0.97 -6.56
N LEU A 278 5.87 -0.54 -7.44
CA LEU A 278 6.00 -0.74 -8.89
C LEU A 278 7.25 -0.07 -9.44
N TYR A 279 7.51 1.18 -9.05
CA TYR A 279 8.72 1.90 -9.46
C TYR A 279 9.99 1.19 -9.01
N GLU A 280 10.10 0.86 -7.72
CA GLU A 280 11.26 0.19 -7.16
C GLU A 280 11.54 -1.13 -7.88
N THR A 281 10.48 -1.92 -8.10
CA THR A 281 10.56 -3.19 -8.80
C THR A 281 11.11 -3.01 -10.21
N LEU A 282 10.61 -2.02 -10.95
CA LEU A 282 11.05 -1.72 -12.31
C LEU A 282 12.49 -1.21 -12.36
N VAL A 283 12.89 -0.32 -11.46
CA VAL A 283 14.27 0.20 -11.42
C VAL A 283 15.26 -0.89 -11.03
N LYS A 284 14.94 -1.71 -10.01
CA LYS A 284 15.74 -2.87 -9.62
C LYS A 284 15.87 -3.87 -10.77
N ALA A 285 14.80 -4.12 -11.53
CA ALA A 285 14.83 -5.00 -12.70
C ALA A 285 15.70 -4.42 -13.83
N MET A 286 15.51 -3.13 -14.15
CA MET A 286 16.30 -2.43 -15.18
C MET A 286 17.78 -2.30 -14.84
N ALA A 287 18.14 -2.22 -13.55
CA ALA A 287 19.53 -2.16 -13.09
C ALA A 287 20.30 -3.47 -13.37
N LYS A 288 19.61 -4.62 -13.43
CA LYS A 288 20.20 -5.92 -13.77
C LYS A 288 20.58 -6.05 -15.25
N THR A 289 20.03 -5.21 -16.12
CA THR A 289 20.27 -5.24 -17.57
C THR A 289 21.02 -3.99 -18.03
N PRO A 290 22.32 -4.10 -18.37
CA PRO A 290 23.11 -2.97 -18.88
C PRO A 290 22.48 -2.33 -20.13
N LEU A 291 22.75 -1.03 -20.31
CA LEU A 291 22.34 -0.31 -21.52
C LEU A 291 22.86 -1.02 -22.77
N GLY A 292 21.96 -1.32 -23.72
CA GLY A 292 22.31 -2.02 -24.95
C GLY A 292 21.91 -3.49 -24.98
N GLN A 293 21.47 -4.06 -23.85
CA GLN A 293 21.04 -5.46 -23.71
C GLN A 293 19.52 -5.56 -23.47
N ARG A 294 18.98 -6.78 -23.61
CA ARG A 294 17.57 -7.09 -23.34
C ARG A 294 17.42 -7.83 -21.99
N PRO A 295 16.28 -7.69 -21.28
CA PRO A 295 15.08 -6.94 -21.64
C PRO A 295 15.28 -5.41 -21.66
N THR A 296 14.64 -4.75 -22.63
CA THR A 296 14.64 -3.29 -22.80
C THR A 296 13.82 -2.61 -21.70
N ALA A 297 14.07 -1.32 -21.46
CA ALA A 297 13.25 -0.51 -20.58
C ALA A 297 11.77 -0.53 -20.98
N PHE A 298 11.47 -0.53 -22.28
CA PHE A 298 10.09 -0.67 -22.77
C PHE A 298 9.46 -2.00 -22.32
N GLU A 299 10.18 -3.12 -22.44
CA GLU A 299 9.68 -4.44 -22.02
C GLU A 299 9.41 -4.51 -20.53
N TYR A 300 10.32 -3.95 -19.70
CA TYR A 300 10.11 -3.85 -18.27
C TYR A 300 8.88 -2.98 -17.92
N ILE A 301 8.75 -1.79 -18.51
CA ILE A 301 7.62 -0.90 -18.23
C ILE A 301 6.30 -1.56 -18.66
N VAL A 302 6.24 -2.17 -19.83
CA VAL A 302 5.04 -2.89 -20.29
C VAL A 302 4.70 -4.06 -19.37
N GLN A 303 5.70 -4.82 -18.91
CA GLN A 303 5.49 -5.90 -17.94
C GLN A 303 4.93 -5.36 -16.61
N GLY A 304 5.46 -4.23 -16.12
CA GLY A 304 4.99 -3.61 -14.88
C GLY A 304 3.57 -3.04 -14.99
N LEU A 305 3.22 -2.42 -16.12
CA LEU A 305 1.92 -1.77 -16.29
C LEU A 305 0.79 -2.74 -16.69
N PHE A 306 1.10 -3.78 -17.44
CA PHE A 306 0.08 -4.64 -18.08
C PHE A 306 0.27 -6.15 -17.79
N GLY A 307 1.23 -6.50 -16.93
CA GLY A 307 1.50 -7.87 -16.49
C GLY A 307 2.32 -8.71 -17.48
N GLN A 308 2.96 -9.75 -16.96
CA GLN A 308 3.87 -10.63 -17.71
C GLN A 308 3.15 -11.42 -18.84
N ARG A 309 1.87 -11.75 -18.66
CA ARG A 309 1.08 -12.52 -19.64
C ARG A 309 0.91 -11.77 -20.96
N LEU A 310 0.77 -10.43 -20.93
CA LEU A 310 0.68 -9.63 -22.15
C LEU A 310 1.97 -9.73 -22.97
N LEU A 311 3.13 -9.66 -22.32
CA LEU A 311 4.44 -9.78 -22.97
C LEU A 311 4.64 -11.16 -23.61
N MET A 312 4.17 -12.22 -22.94
CA MET A 312 4.30 -13.60 -23.43
C MET A 312 3.30 -13.96 -24.53
N ALA A 313 2.10 -13.38 -24.50
CA ALA A 313 1.02 -13.69 -25.45
C ALA A 313 1.01 -12.78 -26.69
N SER A 314 1.56 -11.55 -26.60
CA SER A 314 1.43 -10.53 -27.64
C SER A 314 2.71 -10.30 -28.43
N LYS A 315 2.56 -9.95 -29.71
CA LYS A 315 3.68 -9.52 -30.56
C LYS A 315 3.65 -8.00 -30.71
N PHE A 316 4.69 -7.34 -30.22
CA PHE A 316 4.80 -5.89 -30.29
C PHE A 316 5.36 -5.45 -31.65
N CYS A 317 4.77 -4.39 -32.20
CA CYS A 317 5.28 -3.74 -33.40
C CYS A 317 6.62 -3.07 -33.11
N ALA A 318 7.64 -3.38 -33.90
CA ALA A 318 8.98 -2.84 -33.73
C ALA A 318 9.12 -1.33 -34.02
N THR A 319 8.07 -0.69 -34.54
CA THR A 319 8.02 0.74 -34.86
C THR A 319 7.29 1.52 -33.78
N CYS A 320 6.08 1.10 -33.42
CA CYS A 320 5.17 1.88 -32.58
C CYS A 320 4.71 1.15 -31.30
N GLY A 321 5.24 -0.03 -31.02
CA GLY A 321 4.89 -0.79 -29.81
C GLY A 321 3.46 -1.36 -29.79
N SER A 322 2.70 -1.34 -30.88
CA SER A 322 1.35 -1.94 -30.92
C SER A 322 1.41 -3.46 -30.66
N CYS A 323 0.63 -3.97 -29.69
CA CYS A 323 0.53 -5.39 -29.35
C CYS A 323 -0.20 -6.25 -30.41
N ALA A 324 -0.84 -5.63 -31.40
CA ALA A 324 -1.60 -6.31 -32.47
C ALA A 324 -0.75 -6.59 -33.72
N ALA A 325 0.55 -6.89 -33.58
CA ALA A 325 1.42 -7.09 -34.73
C ALA A 325 1.16 -8.41 -35.46
N LYS A 326 0.42 -8.35 -36.56
CA LYS A 326 0.09 -9.53 -37.40
C LYS A 326 1.13 -9.82 -38.48
N LYS A 327 1.96 -8.83 -38.85
CA LYS A 327 2.94 -8.94 -39.95
C LYS A 327 4.34 -9.17 -39.40
N ARG A 328 5.19 -9.90 -40.13
CA ARG A 328 6.55 -10.23 -39.70
C ARG A 328 7.52 -10.29 -40.86
N CYS A 329 8.76 -9.86 -40.61
CA CYS A 329 9.85 -9.98 -41.56
C CYS A 329 10.15 -11.46 -41.84
N PRO A 330 10.21 -11.91 -43.11
CA PRO A 330 10.45 -13.32 -43.40
C PRO A 330 11.84 -13.79 -42.94
N LYS A 331 12.84 -12.90 -42.91
CA LYS A 331 14.23 -13.20 -42.56
C LYS A 331 14.48 -13.23 -41.05
N CYS A 332 14.31 -12.08 -40.38
CA CYS A 332 14.66 -11.91 -38.97
C CYS A 332 13.47 -12.03 -38.00
N LYS A 333 12.25 -12.25 -38.51
CA LYS A 333 11.00 -12.38 -37.73
C LYS A 333 10.54 -11.15 -36.94
N LEU A 334 11.16 -9.98 -37.13
CA LEU A 334 10.71 -8.71 -36.54
C LEU A 334 9.25 -8.40 -36.94
N CYS A 335 8.42 -7.97 -35.98
CA CYS A 335 6.97 -7.85 -36.14
C CYS A 335 6.49 -6.39 -36.36
N TYR A 336 5.41 -6.22 -37.15
CA TYR A 336 4.79 -4.93 -37.47
C TYR A 336 3.26 -5.02 -37.42
N CYS A 337 2.59 -3.96 -36.95
CA CYS A 337 1.13 -3.88 -36.96
C CYS A 337 0.55 -3.51 -38.33
N SER A 338 1.26 -2.69 -39.13
CA SER A 338 0.80 -2.23 -40.44
C SER A 338 1.93 -2.21 -41.48
N VAL A 339 1.54 -2.07 -42.75
CA VAL A 339 2.52 -1.86 -43.85
C VAL A 339 3.23 -0.52 -43.66
N ASP A 340 2.55 0.49 -43.14
CA ASP A 340 3.12 1.82 -42.98
C ASP A 340 4.19 1.86 -41.90
N CYS A 341 3.95 1.20 -40.76
CA CYS A 341 4.98 1.04 -39.72
C CYS A 341 6.21 0.29 -40.27
N GLN A 342 5.99 -0.77 -41.05
CA GLN A 342 7.08 -1.49 -41.71
C GLN A 342 7.83 -0.59 -42.69
N LYS A 343 7.15 0.13 -43.58
CA LYS A 343 7.77 1.04 -44.56
C LYS A 343 8.53 2.16 -43.89
N PHE A 344 8.01 2.70 -42.79
CA PHE A 344 8.65 3.78 -42.04
C PHE A 344 9.97 3.34 -41.41
N ASP A 345 10.00 2.13 -40.83
CA ASP A 345 11.20 1.55 -40.18
C ASP A 345 12.14 0.83 -41.17
N TRP A 346 11.66 0.48 -42.37
CA TRP A 346 12.41 -0.31 -43.35
C TRP A 346 13.80 0.24 -43.71
N PRO A 347 14.02 1.56 -43.87
CA PRO A 347 15.35 2.09 -44.16
C PRO A 347 16.40 1.75 -43.09
N ILE A 348 15.98 1.59 -41.83
CA ILE A 348 16.83 1.26 -40.67
C ILE A 348 16.89 -0.26 -40.51
N HIS A 349 15.73 -0.92 -40.51
CA HIS A 349 15.64 -2.37 -40.35
C HIS A 349 16.43 -3.12 -41.45
N LYS A 350 16.40 -2.67 -42.71
CA LYS A 350 17.10 -3.37 -43.81
C LYS A 350 18.61 -3.52 -43.56
N SER A 351 19.26 -2.55 -42.91
CA SER A 351 20.70 -2.61 -42.58
C SER A 351 20.98 -3.49 -41.35
N CYS A 352 20.03 -3.60 -40.42
CA CYS A 352 20.20 -4.39 -39.19
C CYS A 352 19.61 -5.81 -39.31
N CYS A 353 18.89 -6.12 -40.39
CA CYS A 353 18.13 -7.37 -40.55
C CYS A 353 18.96 -8.63 -40.31
N GLU A 354 20.23 -8.65 -40.76
CA GLU A 354 21.10 -9.81 -40.56
C GLU A 354 21.53 -9.93 -39.10
N SER A 355 21.90 -8.82 -38.45
CA SER A 355 22.21 -8.80 -37.02
C SER A 355 21.02 -9.23 -36.17
N ILE A 356 19.80 -8.74 -36.49
CA ILE A 356 18.59 -9.13 -35.76
C ILE A 356 18.36 -10.63 -35.87
N ARG A 357 18.60 -11.22 -37.04
CA ARG A 357 18.43 -12.64 -37.26
C ARG A 357 19.33 -13.50 -36.36
N THR A 358 20.51 -13.03 -35.98
CA THR A 358 21.46 -13.84 -35.19
C THR A 358 21.05 -14.01 -33.73
N TRP A 359 20.43 -12.99 -33.13
CA TRP A 359 20.02 -13.02 -31.72
C TRP A 359 18.50 -13.10 -31.52
N ASN A 360 17.68 -12.90 -32.56
CA ASN A 360 16.24 -13.09 -32.48
C ASN A 360 15.85 -14.58 -32.65
N THR A 361 16.44 -15.43 -31.80
CA THR A 361 16.18 -16.87 -31.71
C THR A 361 14.95 -17.14 -30.86
N VAL A 362 13.79 -16.65 -31.29
CA VAL A 362 12.53 -17.19 -30.75
C VAL A 362 12.40 -18.61 -31.30
N SER A 363 12.51 -19.60 -30.41
CA SER A 363 12.08 -20.98 -30.66
C SER A 363 10.67 -20.94 -31.25
N ASP A 364 10.45 -21.70 -32.32
CA ASP A 364 9.16 -21.81 -33.01
C ASP A 364 8.16 -22.49 -32.04
N VAL A 365 7.58 -21.74 -31.09
CA VAL A 365 6.40 -22.18 -30.34
C VAL A 365 5.24 -22.10 -31.32
N ARG A 366 5.12 -23.12 -32.17
CA ARG A 366 3.95 -23.34 -33.01
C ARG A 366 2.78 -23.98 -32.27
N ASP A 367 2.90 -24.20 -30.96
CA ASP A 367 1.85 -24.85 -30.16
C ASP A 367 1.32 -23.97 -29.01
N THR A 368 1.41 -22.64 -29.10
CA THR A 368 0.54 -21.77 -28.30
C THR A 368 -0.71 -21.47 -29.10
N ILE A 369 -1.76 -22.24 -28.78
CA ILE A 369 -3.17 -22.00 -29.13
C ILE A 369 -3.44 -20.50 -29.08
N SER A 370 -4.04 -19.94 -30.13
CA SER A 370 -4.37 -18.51 -30.13
C SER A 370 -5.35 -18.21 -28.99
N LEU A 371 -5.32 -17.00 -28.42
CA LEU A 371 -6.23 -16.64 -27.33
C LEU A 371 -7.70 -16.85 -27.73
N GLU A 372 -8.01 -16.67 -29.02
CA GLU A 372 -9.31 -16.91 -29.64
C GLU A 372 -9.66 -18.42 -29.67
N ASP A 373 -8.70 -19.29 -29.97
CA ASP A 373 -8.88 -20.75 -29.96
C ASP A 373 -8.97 -21.34 -28.54
N LEU A 374 -8.27 -20.74 -27.57
CA LEU A 374 -8.31 -21.14 -26.16
C LEU A 374 -9.65 -20.73 -25.51
N GLN A 375 -10.15 -19.53 -25.85
CA GLN A 375 -11.45 -19.04 -25.40
C GLN A 375 -12.62 -19.83 -26.00
N ALA A 376 -12.51 -20.26 -27.27
CA ALA A 376 -13.51 -21.14 -27.90
C ALA A 376 -13.58 -22.51 -27.21
N THR A 377 -12.44 -23.06 -26.78
CA THR A 377 -12.37 -24.38 -26.12
C THR A 377 -12.85 -24.34 -24.66
N ILE A 378 -12.71 -23.20 -23.97
CA ILE A 378 -13.19 -22.98 -22.59
C ILE A 378 -14.72 -22.74 -22.58
N ALA A 379 -15.25 -22.04 -23.57
CA ALA A 379 -16.69 -21.77 -23.70
C ALA A 379 -17.54 -23.05 -23.88
N GLU A 380 -16.99 -24.11 -24.46
CA GLU A 380 -17.67 -25.41 -24.61
C GLU A 380 -17.72 -26.23 -23.31
N ILE A 381 -16.85 -25.95 -22.33
CA ILE A 381 -16.75 -26.72 -21.08
C ILE A 381 -17.57 -26.09 -19.94
N ASP A 382 -17.70 -24.75 -19.91
CA ASP A 382 -18.35 -24.03 -18.81
C ASP A 382 -19.89 -24.09 -18.84
N HIS A 383 -20.50 -24.33 -20.00
CA HIS A 383 -21.96 -24.33 -20.16
C HIS A 383 -22.68 -25.45 -19.38
N LEU A 384 -21.97 -26.53 -19.04
CA LEU A 384 -22.49 -27.68 -18.28
C LEU A 384 -22.33 -27.54 -16.76
N ILE A 385 -21.32 -26.80 -16.30
CA ILE A 385 -21.02 -26.61 -14.86
C ILE A 385 -21.87 -25.46 -14.29
N TYR A 386 -22.14 -24.43 -15.10
CA TYR A 386 -22.93 -23.25 -14.70
C TYR A 386 -24.39 -23.58 -14.37
N ALA A 387 -25.03 -24.47 -15.16
CA ALA A 387 -26.42 -24.86 -14.94
C ALA A 387 -26.66 -25.64 -13.63
N LEU A 388 -25.65 -26.39 -13.16
CA LEU A 388 -25.75 -27.23 -11.96
C LEU A 388 -25.48 -26.47 -10.65
N ARG A 389 -24.68 -25.39 -10.68
CA ARG A 389 -24.42 -24.54 -9.50
C ARG A 389 -25.52 -23.50 -9.27
N PHE A 390 -26.11 -22.96 -10.33
CA PHE A 390 -27.13 -21.91 -10.25
C PHE A 390 -28.46 -22.39 -9.61
N ILE A 391 -28.86 -23.64 -9.87
CA ILE A 391 -30.10 -24.22 -9.30
C ILE A 391 -30.01 -24.44 -7.78
N ARG A 392 -28.80 -24.62 -7.23
CA ARG A 392 -28.59 -24.91 -5.80
C ARG A 392 -28.66 -23.66 -4.91
N SER A 393 -28.39 -22.48 -5.48
CA SER A 393 -28.44 -21.19 -4.76
C SER A 393 -29.83 -20.56 -4.71
N LEU A 394 -30.70 -20.89 -5.68
CA LEU A 394 -32.07 -20.35 -5.81
C LEU A 394 -33.05 -20.79 -4.69
N LEU A 395 -32.68 -21.75 -3.84
CA LEU A 395 -33.57 -22.32 -2.82
C LEU A 395 -33.41 -21.74 -1.41
N SER A 396 -32.45 -20.86 -1.16
CA SER A 396 -32.34 -20.18 0.14
C SER A 396 -32.49 -18.68 0.01
N LEU A 397 -33.48 -18.14 0.74
CA LEU A 397 -33.67 -16.74 1.15
C LEU A 397 -34.81 -15.98 0.44
N THR A 398 -36.02 -16.30 0.88
CA THR A 398 -37.05 -15.27 1.08
C THR A 398 -36.77 -14.52 2.39
N ARG A 399 -36.46 -13.22 2.36
CA ARG A 399 -36.97 -12.20 3.32
C ARG A 399 -36.51 -10.76 3.03
N SER A 400 -37.54 -9.95 2.73
CA SER A 400 -37.78 -8.52 3.02
C SER A 400 -36.73 -7.43 2.73
N ASN A 401 -37.18 -6.51 1.86
CA ASN A 401 -36.67 -5.18 1.55
C ASN A 401 -36.47 -4.26 2.78
N CYS A 402 -35.24 -3.77 2.96
CA CYS A 402 -34.91 -2.44 3.48
C CYS A 402 -33.54 -2.07 2.89
N ALA A 403 -33.33 -0.81 2.48
CA ALA A 403 -32.01 -0.36 2.03
C ALA A 403 -31.02 -0.53 3.21
N PRO A 404 -29.90 -1.27 3.07
CA PRO A 404 -29.00 -1.48 4.18
C PRO A 404 -28.19 -0.22 4.44
N GLY A 405 -28.08 0.21 5.70
CA GLY A 405 -27.06 1.18 6.11
C GLY A 405 -25.69 0.49 6.21
N MET A 406 -24.61 1.28 6.13
CA MET A 406 -23.21 0.83 6.20
C MET A 406 -22.91 -0.19 7.31
N PHE A 407 -23.53 -0.01 8.49
CA PHE A 407 -23.48 -0.96 9.60
C PHE A 407 -24.78 -1.77 9.68
N LEU A 408 -24.67 -3.06 9.39
CA LEU A 408 -25.73 -4.04 9.47
C LEU A 408 -25.81 -4.60 10.88
N GLU A 409 -26.85 -4.19 11.62
CA GLU A 409 -27.09 -4.75 12.95
C GLU A 409 -27.41 -6.26 12.85
N LYS A 410 -26.64 -7.07 13.58
CA LYS A 410 -26.92 -8.49 13.82
C LYS A 410 -26.89 -8.79 15.31
N ILE A 411 -27.46 -9.92 15.69
CA ILE A 411 -27.33 -10.46 17.04
C ILE A 411 -26.37 -11.65 16.97
N ASN A 412 -25.32 -11.63 17.79
CA ASN A 412 -24.47 -12.80 17.96
C ASN A 412 -25.29 -13.91 18.61
N HIS A 413 -25.45 -15.03 17.90
CA HIS A 413 -26.31 -16.13 18.32
C HIS A 413 -25.74 -16.96 19.49
N ILE A 414 -24.46 -16.77 19.82
CA ILE A 414 -23.78 -17.45 20.94
C ILE A 414 -23.79 -16.56 22.19
N THR A 415 -23.43 -15.29 22.05
CA THR A 415 -23.30 -14.36 23.19
C THR A 415 -24.61 -13.64 23.51
N GLY A 416 -25.51 -13.51 22.52
CA GLY A 416 -26.72 -12.68 22.61
C GLY A 416 -26.45 -11.18 22.50
N GLU A 417 -25.19 -10.76 22.31
CA GLU A 417 -24.83 -9.36 22.13
C GLU A 417 -25.21 -8.83 20.75
N ARG A 418 -25.41 -7.52 20.68
CA ARG A 418 -25.67 -6.80 19.45
C ARG A 418 -24.33 -6.51 18.78
N GLU A 419 -24.15 -7.02 17.57
CA GLU A 419 -22.96 -6.82 16.74
C GLU A 419 -23.33 -6.08 15.46
N TRP A 420 -22.32 -5.58 14.75
CA TRP A 420 -22.48 -4.95 13.45
C TRP A 420 -21.59 -5.64 12.43
N GLU A 421 -22.15 -6.00 11.28
CA GLU A 421 -21.39 -6.33 10.08
C GLU A 421 -21.32 -5.11 9.18
N VAL A 422 -20.24 -5.01 8.40
CA VAL A 422 -20.09 -3.95 7.40
C VAL A 422 -20.40 -4.56 6.05
N ALA A 423 -21.13 -3.84 5.19
CA ALA A 423 -21.26 -4.24 3.80
C ALA A 423 -19.86 -4.31 3.14
N GLU A 424 -19.59 -5.32 2.30
CA GLU A 424 -18.25 -5.55 1.69
C GLU A 424 -17.70 -4.29 0.99
N GLU A 425 -18.59 -3.50 0.38
CA GLU A 425 -18.31 -2.21 -0.28
C GLU A 425 -17.94 -1.05 0.66
N ASP A 426 -18.29 -1.14 1.94
CA ASP A 426 -17.97 -0.15 2.96
C ASP A 426 -16.84 -0.62 3.90
N HIS A 427 -16.25 -1.79 3.66
CA HIS A 427 -15.26 -2.39 4.56
C HIS A 427 -14.03 -1.49 4.76
N ASP A 428 -13.48 -0.95 3.67
CA ASP A 428 -12.32 -0.04 3.74
C ASP A 428 -12.66 1.26 4.47
N LEU A 429 -13.87 1.79 4.24
CA LEU A 429 -14.37 2.98 4.90
C LEU A 429 -14.58 2.74 6.40
N ALA A 430 -15.15 1.60 6.77
CA ALA A 430 -15.35 1.22 8.16
C ALA A 430 -14.04 0.90 8.88
N GLN A 431 -13.06 0.32 8.19
CA GLN A 431 -11.73 0.10 8.74
C GLN A 431 -11.03 1.44 9.01
N GLU A 432 -11.13 2.41 8.10
CA GLU A 432 -10.62 3.76 8.29
C GLU A 432 -11.35 4.52 9.42
N ILE A 433 -12.68 4.35 9.54
CA ILE A 433 -13.45 4.84 10.70
C ILE A 433 -12.97 4.21 12.00
N ALA A 434 -12.70 2.91 12.01
CA ALA A 434 -12.23 2.19 13.19
C ALA A 434 -10.88 2.72 13.70
N VAL A 435 -9.99 3.14 12.79
CA VAL A 435 -8.69 3.73 13.14
C VAL A 435 -8.73 5.25 13.34
N SER A 436 -9.82 5.94 12.95
CA SER A 436 -9.97 7.41 13.07
C SER A 436 -9.99 7.93 14.52
N ARG A 437 -10.07 7.03 15.51
CA ARG A 437 -9.86 7.38 16.92
C ARG A 437 -8.40 7.65 17.27
N PHE A 438 -7.46 7.25 16.39
CA PHE A 438 -6.01 7.28 16.58
C PHE A 438 -5.63 6.78 17.98
N ALA A 439 -5.85 5.48 18.20
CA ALA A 439 -5.63 4.80 19.49
C ALA A 439 -6.31 5.52 20.69
N ASP A 440 -5.52 6.28 21.45
CA ASP A 440 -5.88 6.96 22.69
C ASP A 440 -5.98 8.50 22.55
N MET A 441 -5.78 9.07 21.36
CA MET A 441 -5.70 10.52 21.11
C MET A 441 -6.80 11.36 21.79
N ILE A 442 -8.06 10.93 21.69
CA ILE A 442 -9.20 11.65 22.30
C ILE A 442 -9.15 11.58 23.84
N LEU A 443 -8.58 10.49 24.39
CA LEU A 443 -8.45 10.21 25.82
C LEU A 443 -7.14 10.73 26.42
N ASP A 444 -6.25 11.29 25.62
CA ASP A 444 -5.04 11.96 26.11
C ASP A 444 -5.41 13.31 26.76
N TYR A 445 -5.60 13.25 28.08
CA TYR A 445 -5.95 14.42 28.88
C TYR A 445 -4.86 15.48 28.87
N ASN A 446 -3.58 15.12 28.84
CA ASN A 446 -2.48 16.07 28.83
C ASN A 446 -2.47 16.86 27.51
N ARG A 447 -2.56 16.18 26.36
CA ARG A 447 -2.74 16.81 25.05
C ARG A 447 -3.92 17.79 25.10
N ASN A 448 -5.08 17.30 25.53
CA ASN A 448 -6.31 18.09 25.56
C ASN A 448 -6.17 19.36 26.41
N ASP A 449 -5.56 19.25 27.59
CA ASP A 449 -5.32 20.38 28.49
C ASP A 449 -4.32 21.38 27.91
N MET A 450 -3.27 20.92 27.23
CA MET A 450 -2.25 21.77 26.62
C MET A 450 -2.76 22.53 25.40
N PHE A 451 -3.50 21.88 24.49
CA PHE A 451 -4.19 22.57 23.39
C PHE A 451 -5.20 23.59 23.89
N LEU A 452 -5.93 23.24 24.95
CA LEU A 452 -6.88 24.14 25.58
C LEU A 452 -6.18 25.37 26.17
N ALA A 453 -5.06 25.17 26.88
CA ALA A 453 -4.29 26.26 27.46
C ALA A 453 -3.73 27.20 26.38
N GLY A 454 -3.15 26.65 25.31
CA GLY A 454 -2.67 27.42 24.16
C GLY A 454 -3.79 28.22 23.48
N LEU A 455 -4.92 27.58 23.18
CA LEU A 455 -6.11 28.24 22.63
C LEU A 455 -6.61 29.37 23.52
N ARG A 456 -6.68 29.16 24.83
CA ARG A 456 -7.07 30.20 25.79
C ARG A 456 -6.13 31.40 25.72
N THR A 457 -4.81 31.17 25.73
CA THR A 457 -3.83 32.27 25.64
C THR A 457 -4.05 33.07 24.37
N VAL A 458 -4.04 32.43 23.20
CA VAL A 458 -4.10 33.15 21.91
C VAL A 458 -5.46 33.83 21.67
N ILE A 459 -6.57 33.27 22.17
CA ILE A 459 -7.89 33.90 22.08
C ILE A 459 -7.95 35.14 22.99
N GLN A 460 -7.47 35.04 24.23
CA GLN A 460 -7.41 36.17 25.16
C GLN A 460 -6.49 37.28 24.65
N GLU A 461 -5.40 36.95 23.95
CA GLU A 461 -4.56 37.94 23.26
C GLU A 461 -5.36 38.74 22.22
N LYS A 462 -6.19 38.08 21.40
CA LYS A 462 -7.04 38.77 20.40
C LYS A 462 -8.12 39.61 21.07
N GLU A 463 -8.72 39.12 22.16
CA GLU A 463 -9.69 39.89 22.96
C GLU A 463 -9.06 41.14 23.56
N ALA A 464 -7.87 41.03 24.15
CA ALA A 464 -7.12 42.17 24.70
C ALA A 464 -6.72 43.20 23.62
N GLN A 465 -6.53 42.76 22.37
CA GLN A 465 -6.31 43.62 21.21
C GLN A 465 -7.61 44.23 20.65
N ALA A 466 -8.77 43.87 21.21
CA ALA A 466 -10.10 44.23 20.72
C ALA A 466 -10.33 43.80 19.25
N VAL A 467 -9.76 42.67 18.84
CA VAL A 467 -9.93 42.07 17.51
C VAL A 467 -10.73 40.77 17.64
N PRO A 468 -11.75 40.53 16.80
CA PRO A 468 -12.50 39.27 16.84
C PRO A 468 -11.59 38.05 16.61
N ALA A 469 -11.75 37.02 17.43
CA ALA A 469 -11.03 35.77 17.32
C ALA A 469 -11.72 34.86 16.29
N HIS A 470 -11.11 34.70 15.11
CA HIS A 470 -11.54 33.72 14.10
C HIS A 470 -10.50 32.61 14.02
N VAL A 471 -10.88 31.43 14.49
CA VAL A 471 -10.02 30.24 14.55
C VAL A 471 -10.21 29.35 13.32
N LEU A 472 -9.10 28.88 12.75
CA LEU A 472 -9.03 27.80 11.76
C LEU A 472 -8.56 26.52 12.46
N ASP A 473 -9.39 25.49 12.51
CA ASP A 473 -9.05 24.18 13.05
C ASP A 473 -8.81 23.20 11.89
N ILE A 474 -7.56 22.76 11.71
CA ILE A 474 -7.15 21.90 10.58
C ILE A 474 -6.94 20.47 11.09
N GLY A 475 -7.60 19.50 10.45
CA GLY A 475 -7.62 18.12 10.93
C GLY A 475 -8.56 17.97 12.13
N THR A 476 -9.78 18.52 12.02
CA THR A 476 -10.64 18.70 13.21
C THR A 476 -11.10 17.39 13.85
N GLY A 477 -11.08 16.26 13.13
CA GLY A 477 -11.48 14.96 13.63
C GLY A 477 -12.92 14.98 14.14
N THR A 478 -13.09 14.87 15.46
CA THR A 478 -14.42 14.93 16.12
C THR A 478 -14.96 16.35 16.33
N GLY A 479 -14.18 17.39 16.03
CA GLY A 479 -14.52 18.78 16.35
C GLY A 479 -14.07 19.22 17.75
N LEU A 480 -13.28 18.41 18.46
CA LEU A 480 -12.91 18.67 19.86
C LEU A 480 -12.21 20.03 20.04
N LEU A 481 -11.19 20.33 19.24
CA LEU A 481 -10.43 21.59 19.33
C LEU A 481 -11.28 22.79 18.93
N SER A 482 -12.14 22.64 17.91
CA SER A 482 -13.15 23.62 17.55
C SER A 482 -14.12 23.95 18.68
N LEU A 483 -14.59 22.94 19.42
CA LEU A 483 -15.46 23.12 20.59
C LEU A 483 -14.72 23.84 21.72
N MET A 484 -13.45 23.48 21.97
CA MET A 484 -12.59 24.19 22.94
C MET A 484 -12.45 25.67 22.57
N ALA A 485 -12.11 25.97 21.31
CA ALA A 485 -11.97 27.34 20.83
C ALA A 485 -13.27 28.16 21.01
N ALA A 486 -14.42 27.60 20.65
CA ALA A 486 -15.72 28.27 20.82
C ALA A 486 -16.09 28.48 22.30
N ARG A 487 -15.72 27.53 23.17
CA ARG A 487 -15.90 27.64 24.63
C ARG A 487 -15.04 28.73 25.25
N GLU A 488 -13.79 28.84 24.83
CA GLU A 488 -12.83 29.84 25.34
C GLU A 488 -13.06 31.24 24.77
N GLY A 489 -14.11 31.44 23.97
CA GLY A 489 -14.58 32.77 23.58
C GLY A 489 -14.35 33.14 22.12
N ALA A 490 -13.87 32.23 21.26
CA ALA A 490 -13.75 32.53 19.83
C ALA A 490 -15.08 33.02 19.24
N ASP A 491 -15.02 34.07 18.42
CA ASP A 491 -16.19 34.66 17.76
C ASP A 491 -16.69 33.75 16.64
N LYS A 492 -15.75 33.12 15.92
CA LYS A 492 -16.02 32.22 14.81
C LYS A 492 -14.96 31.12 14.74
N VAL A 493 -15.39 29.91 14.38
CA VAL A 493 -14.48 28.77 14.13
C VAL A 493 -14.78 28.18 12.77
N THR A 494 -13.74 27.93 11.98
CA THR A 494 -13.82 27.20 10.71
C THR A 494 -13.00 25.93 10.87
N ALA A 495 -13.67 24.79 10.87
CA ALA A 495 -13.08 23.48 11.03
C ALA A 495 -12.93 22.81 9.66
N VAL A 496 -11.80 22.16 9.42
CA VAL A 496 -11.47 21.49 8.16
C VAL A 496 -11.12 20.03 8.44
N GLU A 497 -11.80 19.11 7.77
CA GLU A 497 -11.57 17.66 7.87
C GLU A 497 -11.61 17.05 6.47
N VAL A 498 -10.56 16.30 6.12
CA VAL A 498 -10.43 15.68 4.80
C VAL A 498 -11.25 14.38 4.71
N PHE A 499 -11.35 13.64 5.82
CA PHE A 499 -12.04 12.37 5.85
C PHE A 499 -13.54 12.56 6.08
N GLN A 500 -14.32 12.34 5.02
CA GLN A 500 -15.75 12.66 4.99
C GLN A 500 -16.56 12.10 6.19
N PRO A 501 -16.42 10.82 6.59
CA PRO A 501 -17.14 10.30 7.76
C PRO A 501 -16.81 11.02 9.06
N MET A 502 -15.56 11.42 9.26
CA MET A 502 -15.16 12.20 10.44
C MET A 502 -15.67 13.64 10.37
N ALA A 503 -15.71 14.25 9.18
CA ALA A 503 -16.35 15.54 8.99
C ALA A 503 -17.85 15.49 9.32
N ASP A 504 -18.54 14.41 8.97
CA ASP A 504 -19.94 14.18 9.30
C ASP A 504 -20.13 13.92 10.81
N CYS A 505 -19.22 13.18 11.43
CA CYS A 505 -19.14 12.99 12.88
C CYS A 505 -19.02 14.34 13.60
N ALA A 506 -18.04 15.17 13.21
CA ALA A 506 -17.84 16.52 13.76
C ALA A 506 -19.10 17.38 13.61
N ARG A 507 -19.73 17.40 12.43
CA ARG A 507 -21.00 18.13 12.21
C ARG A 507 -22.08 17.69 13.19
N SER A 508 -22.26 16.38 13.37
CA SER A 508 -23.27 15.82 14.28
C SER A 508 -23.03 16.24 15.73
N ILE A 509 -21.78 16.13 16.20
CA ILE A 509 -21.36 16.54 17.55
C ILE A 509 -21.58 18.06 17.74
N ILE A 510 -21.11 18.87 16.79
CA ILE A 510 -21.20 20.34 16.85
C ILE A 510 -22.67 20.81 16.82
N GLN A 511 -23.52 20.23 15.96
CA GLN A 511 -24.95 20.55 15.90
C GLN A 511 -25.68 20.25 17.22
N SER A 512 -25.21 19.24 17.95
CA SER A 512 -25.73 18.87 19.28
C SER A 512 -25.18 19.73 20.41
N SER A 513 -24.24 20.63 20.12
CA SER A 513 -23.61 21.53 21.09
C SER A 513 -24.27 22.91 21.14
N GLN A 514 -24.01 23.66 22.21
CA GLN A 514 -24.45 25.05 22.35
C GLN A 514 -23.71 26.04 21.42
N TRP A 515 -22.66 25.60 20.71
CA TRP A 515 -21.83 26.45 19.84
C TRP A 515 -22.07 26.22 18.34
N LYS A 516 -23.14 25.53 17.97
CA LYS A 516 -23.49 25.21 16.58
C LYS A 516 -23.48 26.42 15.63
N ASP A 517 -23.82 27.61 16.13
CA ASP A 517 -23.91 28.83 15.31
C ASP A 517 -22.55 29.52 15.13
N LYS A 518 -21.52 29.10 15.89
CA LYS A 518 -20.16 29.65 15.83
C LYS A 518 -19.20 28.81 14.98
N ILE A 519 -19.46 27.51 14.81
CA ILE A 519 -18.53 26.55 14.21
C ILE A 519 -19.06 26.06 12.87
N ASN A 520 -18.26 26.19 11.80
CA ASN A 520 -18.58 25.67 10.48
C ASN A 520 -17.55 24.62 10.03
N VAL A 521 -18.03 23.43 9.62
CA VAL A 521 -17.19 22.29 9.21
C VAL A 521 -17.14 22.15 7.69
N ILE A 522 -15.95 22.23 7.12
CA ILE A 522 -15.65 22.06 5.69
C ILE A 522 -15.04 20.66 5.48
N SER A 523 -15.66 19.86 4.60
CA SER A 523 -15.10 18.57 4.18
C SER A 523 -14.13 18.78 3.03
N SER A 524 -12.85 18.97 3.34
CA SER A 524 -11.77 19.20 2.38
C SER A 524 -10.43 19.00 3.08
N ARG A 525 -9.35 18.79 2.32
CA ARG A 525 -8.00 19.05 2.83
C ARG A 525 -7.77 20.55 2.88
N SER A 526 -7.00 21.04 3.87
CA SER A 526 -6.63 22.46 3.98
C SER A 526 -5.86 22.96 2.75
N THR A 527 -4.94 22.15 2.23
CA THR A 527 -4.11 22.44 1.04
C THR A 527 -4.91 22.56 -0.26
N ASP A 528 -6.13 22.00 -0.30
CA ASP A 528 -7.01 22.09 -1.48
C ASP A 528 -7.85 23.39 -1.47
N LEU A 529 -7.85 24.12 -0.35
CA LEU A 529 -8.57 25.39 -0.22
C LEU A 529 -7.71 26.53 -0.75
N SER A 530 -8.22 27.25 -1.76
CA SER A 530 -7.52 28.41 -2.31
C SER A 530 -7.65 29.67 -1.45
N SER A 531 -8.79 29.85 -0.78
CA SER A 531 -9.05 30.95 0.16
C SER A 531 -10.29 30.67 1.00
N LEU A 532 -10.42 31.37 2.13
CA LEU A 532 -11.63 31.37 2.97
C LEU A 532 -12.37 32.70 2.84
N ALA A 533 -13.70 32.67 2.89
CA ALA A 533 -14.56 33.85 2.75
C ALA A 533 -14.23 34.95 3.77
N THR A 534 -13.90 34.56 5.01
CA THR A 534 -13.27 35.42 6.00
C THR A 534 -11.97 34.76 6.42
N LYS A 535 -10.86 35.49 6.38
CA LYS A 535 -9.54 34.94 6.74
C LYS A 535 -9.42 34.82 8.27
N PRO A 536 -9.18 33.62 8.81
CA PRO A 536 -8.90 33.41 10.24
C PRO A 536 -7.64 34.15 10.69
N ASN A 537 -7.49 34.40 11.98
CA ASN A 537 -6.32 35.04 12.60
C ASN A 537 -5.69 34.19 13.72
N ILE A 538 -6.21 32.98 13.92
CA ILE A 538 -5.64 31.93 14.76
C ILE A 538 -5.73 30.61 13.96
N ILE A 539 -4.66 29.82 13.94
CA ILE A 539 -4.68 28.42 13.51
C ILE A 539 -4.54 27.54 14.74
N VAL A 540 -5.32 26.47 14.79
CA VAL A 540 -5.07 25.32 15.64
C VAL A 540 -5.00 24.09 14.76
N ALA A 541 -3.99 23.27 14.93
CA ALA A 541 -3.88 22.01 14.20
C ALA A 541 -3.12 20.99 15.05
N GLU A 542 -3.66 19.78 15.10
CA GLU A 542 -2.99 18.62 15.65
C GLU A 542 -2.89 17.61 14.51
N VAL A 543 -1.75 17.68 13.83
CA VAL A 543 -1.42 16.98 12.57
C VAL A 543 -0.01 16.42 12.67
N PHE A 544 0.35 15.95 13.86
CA PHE A 544 1.68 15.52 14.23
C PHE A 544 1.67 14.02 14.50
N ASP A 545 2.73 13.33 14.12
CA ASP A 545 2.98 11.93 14.46
C ASP A 545 4.21 11.79 15.36
N THR A 546 4.67 10.56 15.59
CA THR A 546 5.90 10.31 16.36
C THR A 546 7.13 10.99 15.74
N GLU A 547 7.17 11.17 14.41
CA GLU A 547 8.24 11.93 13.73
C GLU A 547 8.03 13.45 13.73
N LEU A 548 6.95 13.96 14.36
CA LEU A 548 6.45 15.34 14.29
C LEU A 548 5.91 15.72 12.89
N ILE A 549 6.67 15.44 11.83
CA ILE A 549 6.40 15.95 10.48
C ILE A 549 5.81 14.90 9.53
N GLY A 550 5.71 13.63 9.91
CA GLY A 550 5.38 12.53 8.98
C GLY A 550 3.94 12.55 8.47
N GLU A 551 3.03 13.24 9.16
CA GLU A 551 1.66 13.52 8.69
C GLU A 551 1.52 14.81 7.87
N GLY A 552 2.64 15.45 7.51
CA GLY A 552 2.65 16.63 6.64
C GLY A 552 2.37 17.94 7.36
N ALA A 553 2.72 18.03 8.65
CA ALA A 553 2.61 19.25 9.45
C ALA A 553 3.23 20.48 8.74
N LEU A 554 4.44 20.32 8.17
CA LEU A 554 5.19 21.41 7.52
C LEU A 554 4.37 22.07 6.39
N ARG A 555 3.89 21.28 5.43
CA ARG A 555 3.07 21.79 4.33
C ARG A 555 1.76 22.38 4.84
N THR A 556 1.12 21.70 5.78
CA THR A 556 -0.18 22.12 6.34
C THR A 556 -0.09 23.53 6.94
N PHE A 557 0.89 23.78 7.80
CA PHE A 557 1.09 25.11 8.38
C PHE A 557 1.52 26.13 7.33
N LYS A 558 2.49 25.80 6.47
CA LYS A 558 3.03 26.72 5.47
C LYS A 558 1.95 27.22 4.49
N GLU A 559 1.18 26.31 3.89
CA GLU A 559 0.15 26.68 2.93
C GLU A 559 -1.05 27.37 3.59
N ALA A 560 -1.39 27.01 4.83
CA ALA A 560 -2.43 27.71 5.59
C ALA A 560 -2.04 29.16 5.89
N LEU A 561 -0.80 29.39 6.33
CA LEU A 561 -0.24 30.72 6.58
C LEU A 561 -0.21 31.59 5.31
N ASP A 562 0.19 31.01 4.18
CA ASP A 562 0.30 31.74 2.91
C ASP A 562 -1.08 32.09 2.33
N ASN A 563 -2.05 31.16 2.41
CA ASN A 563 -3.28 31.26 1.61
C ASN A 563 -4.53 31.56 2.45
N LEU A 564 -4.66 30.95 3.64
CA LEU A 564 -5.94 30.85 4.34
C LEU A 564 -6.15 31.94 5.40
N VAL A 565 -5.08 32.45 6.01
CA VAL A 565 -5.15 33.31 7.20
C VAL A 565 -4.67 34.74 6.97
N GLN A 566 -4.86 35.58 7.99
CA GLN A 566 -4.40 36.97 8.03
C GLN A 566 -2.89 37.04 8.37
N PRO A 567 -2.16 38.08 7.92
CA PRO A 567 -0.80 38.33 8.40
C PRO A 567 -0.75 38.50 9.92
N GLY A 568 0.28 37.94 10.57
CA GLY A 568 0.38 37.94 12.04
C GLY A 568 -0.63 37.01 12.72
N CYS A 569 -1.07 35.97 12.00
CA CYS A 569 -1.83 34.86 12.57
C CYS A 569 -1.05 34.22 13.71
N ARG A 570 -1.74 33.90 14.81
CA ARG A 570 -1.17 33.08 15.88
C ARG A 570 -1.43 31.61 15.59
N VAL A 571 -0.57 30.70 16.02
CA VAL A 571 -0.69 29.26 15.75
C VAL A 571 -0.55 28.46 17.04
N VAL A 572 -1.42 27.46 17.21
CA VAL A 572 -1.40 26.51 18.33
C VAL A 572 -1.22 25.09 17.75
N PRO A 573 -0.08 24.42 18.00
CA PRO A 573 1.10 24.92 18.71
C PRO A 573 1.89 25.98 17.91
N SER A 574 2.64 26.85 18.58
CA SER A 574 3.41 27.90 17.93
C SER A 574 4.79 27.41 17.43
N ARG A 575 5.42 26.49 18.17
CA ARG A 575 6.75 25.96 17.84
C ARG A 575 6.86 24.50 18.22
N GLY A 576 7.63 23.73 17.44
CA GLY A 576 8.03 22.36 17.79
C GLY A 576 9.55 22.21 17.82
N GLN A 577 10.07 21.40 18.73
CA GLN A 577 11.50 21.09 18.80
C GLN A 577 11.73 19.59 18.79
N VAL A 578 12.73 19.15 18.03
CA VAL A 578 13.09 17.72 17.91
C VAL A 578 14.42 17.49 18.61
N TRP A 579 14.44 16.54 19.53
CA TRP A 579 15.58 16.16 20.35
C TRP A 579 16.08 14.79 19.97
N VAL A 580 17.41 14.63 19.95
CA VAL A 580 18.06 13.35 19.69
C VAL A 580 19.14 13.02 20.72
N VAL A 581 19.32 11.72 20.99
CA VAL A 581 20.34 11.21 21.92
C VAL A 581 21.05 10.00 21.33
N PRO A 582 22.37 10.07 21.07
CA PRO A 582 23.17 8.89 20.75
C PRO A 582 23.32 7.98 21.97
N VAL A 583 23.09 6.68 21.77
CA VAL A 583 23.15 5.67 22.83
C VAL A 583 23.93 4.43 22.41
N GLU A 584 24.55 3.81 23.41
CA GLU A 584 25.00 2.41 23.36
C GLU A 584 23.90 1.54 23.98
N SER A 585 23.41 0.57 23.22
CA SER A 585 22.33 -0.33 23.62
C SER A 585 22.31 -1.58 22.75
N GLU A 586 22.81 -2.67 23.32
CA GLU A 586 22.76 -3.98 22.70
C GLU A 586 21.31 -4.44 22.43
N PHE A 587 20.36 -4.01 23.27
CA PHE A 587 18.94 -4.26 23.08
C PHE A 587 18.40 -3.57 21.82
N LEU A 588 18.60 -2.24 21.69
CA LEU A 588 18.14 -1.49 20.52
C LEU A 588 18.88 -1.90 19.24
N ALA A 589 20.16 -2.28 19.34
CA ALA A 589 20.95 -2.76 18.20
C ALA A 589 20.29 -3.97 17.52
N LYS A 590 19.74 -4.93 18.29
CA LYS A 590 19.15 -6.17 17.74
C LYS A 590 17.97 -5.94 16.80
N PHE A 591 17.26 -4.82 16.89
CA PHE A 591 16.17 -4.49 15.96
C PHE A 591 16.63 -4.05 14.56
N ASN A 592 17.91 -3.72 14.39
CA ASN A 592 18.48 -3.31 13.10
C ASN A 592 19.69 -4.15 12.68
N ARG A 593 20.28 -4.92 13.59
CA ARG A 593 21.51 -5.65 13.30
C ARG A 593 21.25 -6.86 12.43
N ILE A 594 22.07 -7.03 11.38
CA ILE A 594 22.06 -8.27 10.59
C ILE A 594 22.39 -9.45 11.52
N PRO A 595 21.51 -10.48 11.61
CA PRO A 595 21.72 -11.64 12.46
C PRO A 595 23.03 -12.36 12.12
N ARG A 596 23.73 -12.83 13.15
CA ARG A 596 25.09 -13.37 13.01
C ARG A 596 25.38 -14.47 14.03
N LEU A 597 26.28 -15.39 13.68
CA LEU A 597 26.72 -16.47 14.57
C LEU A 597 27.84 -16.06 15.52
N SER A 598 28.65 -15.07 15.16
CA SER A 598 29.75 -14.59 15.99
C SER A 598 29.91 -13.08 15.88
N GLU A 599 30.55 -12.48 16.86
CA GLU A 599 30.83 -11.04 16.84
C GLU A 599 31.74 -10.68 15.66
N GLY A 600 31.40 -9.62 14.93
CA GLY A 600 32.14 -9.15 13.75
C GLY A 600 31.68 -9.76 12.42
N ASP A 601 30.85 -10.81 12.43
CA ASP A 601 30.31 -11.39 11.20
C ASP A 601 29.42 -10.41 10.41
N GLN A 602 29.56 -10.43 9.08
CA GLN A 602 28.80 -9.61 8.13
C GLN A 602 28.27 -10.45 6.96
N PRO A 603 27.37 -11.43 7.21
CA PRO A 603 26.90 -12.36 6.18
C PRO A 603 26.19 -11.67 5.01
N LEU A 604 25.62 -10.49 5.26
CA LEU A 604 24.95 -9.68 4.23
C LEU A 604 25.66 -8.34 3.94
N GLY A 605 26.90 -8.16 4.41
CA GLY A 605 27.66 -6.90 4.28
C GLY A 605 27.28 -5.85 5.33
N ASP A 606 27.83 -4.63 5.16
CA ASP A 606 27.48 -3.47 5.98
C ASP A 606 26.23 -2.80 5.40
N CYS A 607 25.18 -2.66 6.21
CA CYS A 607 23.88 -2.17 5.77
C CYS A 607 23.31 -1.19 6.80
N PRO A 608 22.87 0.01 6.36
CA PRO A 608 22.36 1.05 7.26
C PRO A 608 21.05 0.63 7.96
N GLY A 609 20.28 -0.26 7.33
CA GLY A 609 18.96 -0.66 7.81
C GLY A 609 17.84 -0.16 6.90
N THR A 610 16.60 -0.23 7.41
CA THR A 610 15.46 0.42 6.75
C THR A 610 15.45 1.92 7.04
N ALA A 611 15.00 2.69 6.05
CA ALA A 611 14.79 4.13 6.20
C ALA A 611 13.48 4.46 6.94
N ALA A 612 12.60 3.47 7.14
CA ALA A 612 11.36 3.64 7.89
C ALA A 612 11.64 3.89 9.37
N VAL A 613 10.84 4.79 9.96
CA VAL A 613 10.89 5.10 11.39
C VAL A 613 10.72 3.86 12.24
N TYR A 614 11.37 3.85 13.40
CA TYR A 614 11.10 2.87 14.44
C TYR A 614 10.42 3.56 15.62
N ASP A 615 9.10 3.60 15.59
CA ASP A 615 8.32 4.07 16.75
C ASP A 615 8.32 2.99 17.82
N VAL A 616 8.65 3.38 19.05
CA VAL A 616 8.78 2.46 20.19
C VAL A 616 8.52 3.20 21.51
N GLN A 617 7.87 2.53 22.47
CA GLN A 617 7.70 3.08 23.82
C GLN A 617 9.04 3.05 24.58
N LEU A 618 9.93 4.01 24.32
CA LEU A 618 11.26 4.09 24.97
C LEU A 618 11.19 4.20 26.50
N SER A 619 10.02 4.55 27.03
CA SER A 619 9.73 4.53 28.47
C SER A 619 9.76 3.14 29.09
N GLN A 620 9.62 2.07 28.30
CA GLN A 620 9.71 0.67 28.75
C GLN A 620 11.10 0.05 28.60
N VAL A 621 12.02 0.70 27.88
CA VAL A 621 13.41 0.22 27.78
C VAL A 621 14.06 0.36 29.15
N LEU A 622 14.63 -0.74 29.66
CA LEU A 622 15.17 -0.76 31.01
C LEU A 622 16.45 0.10 31.10
N PRO A 623 16.67 0.82 32.22
CA PRO A 623 17.82 1.71 32.35
C PRO A 623 19.19 1.02 32.23
N ASP A 624 19.29 -0.28 32.52
CA ASP A 624 20.51 -1.09 32.39
C ASP A 624 20.77 -1.56 30.95
N GLN A 625 19.74 -1.51 30.08
CA GLN A 625 19.85 -1.82 28.65
C GLN A 625 20.32 -0.61 27.83
N LEU A 626 20.53 0.55 28.46
CA LEU A 626 20.77 1.80 27.76
C LEU A 626 21.85 2.66 28.42
N THR A 627 22.88 3.00 27.66
CA THR A 627 23.89 3.99 28.06
C THR A 627 23.83 5.20 27.15
N ARG A 628 23.41 6.35 27.70
CA ARG A 628 23.49 7.64 27.01
C ARG A 628 24.94 8.07 26.82
N LEU A 629 25.30 8.41 25.58
CA LEU A 629 26.66 8.80 25.22
C LEU A 629 26.85 10.32 25.20
N SER A 630 25.75 11.09 25.22
CA SER A 630 25.77 12.55 25.39
C SER A 630 24.50 13.04 26.11
N GLU A 631 24.49 14.33 26.42
CA GLU A 631 23.24 15.04 26.72
C GLU A 631 22.35 15.14 25.45
N PRO A 632 21.02 15.36 25.60
CA PRO A 632 20.13 15.57 24.47
C PRO A 632 20.55 16.72 23.56
N ILE A 633 20.44 16.50 22.25
CA ILE A 633 20.85 17.41 21.20
C ILE A 633 19.58 17.95 20.54
N LEU A 634 19.43 19.28 20.47
CA LEU A 634 18.38 19.90 19.68
C LEU A 634 18.72 19.73 18.19
N ALA A 635 18.05 18.80 17.51
CA ALA A 635 18.24 18.52 16.10
C ALA A 635 17.60 19.63 15.25
N PHE A 636 16.30 19.84 15.43
CA PHE A 636 15.48 20.75 14.64
C PHE A 636 14.60 21.63 15.53
N SER A 637 14.26 22.82 15.05
CA SER A 637 13.32 23.74 15.70
C SER A 637 12.44 24.36 14.62
N PHE A 638 11.14 24.07 14.67
CA PHE A 638 10.17 24.53 13.69
C PHE A 638 9.32 25.66 14.27
N ASP A 639 9.29 26.80 13.59
CA ASP A 639 8.39 27.91 13.91
C ASP A 639 7.15 27.82 13.00
N PHE A 640 6.02 27.44 13.61
CA PHE A 640 4.76 27.25 12.90
C PHE A 640 3.97 28.55 12.73
N GLU A 641 4.45 29.70 13.20
CA GLU A 641 3.80 31.00 13.00
C GLU A 641 4.33 31.76 11.77
N SER A 642 5.41 31.28 11.16
CA SER A 642 6.06 31.93 10.03
C SER A 642 6.21 30.98 8.83
N SER A 643 5.52 31.26 7.74
CA SER A 643 5.60 30.42 6.53
C SER A 643 6.98 30.43 5.90
N ASN A 644 7.76 31.49 6.06
CA ASN A 644 9.12 31.62 5.52
C ASN A 644 10.15 30.79 6.29
N SER A 645 9.91 30.49 7.57
CA SER A 645 10.79 29.63 8.38
C SER A 645 10.50 28.15 8.17
N ILE A 646 9.35 27.79 7.61
CA ILE A 646 9.03 26.41 7.26
C ILE A 646 9.69 26.07 5.92
N ILE A 647 10.77 25.28 6.01
CA ILE A 647 11.55 24.74 4.90
C ILE A 647 11.36 23.23 4.90
N TYR A 648 11.18 22.62 3.72
CA TYR A 648 10.94 21.19 3.62
C TYR A 648 12.21 20.37 3.74
N ASP A 649 13.31 20.82 3.14
CA ASP A 649 14.59 20.12 3.14
C ASP A 649 15.63 20.92 3.91
N GLU A 650 16.05 20.44 5.07
CA GLU A 650 17.08 21.09 5.89
C GLU A 650 18.14 20.09 6.37
N SER A 651 19.35 20.61 6.61
CA SER A 651 20.46 19.86 7.19
C SER A 651 21.22 20.74 8.17
N PHE A 652 21.43 20.24 9.38
CA PHE A 652 22.18 20.93 10.43
C PHE A 652 23.28 20.04 10.99
N ASP A 653 24.48 20.60 11.10
CA ASP A 653 25.55 19.98 11.87
C ASP A 653 25.43 20.42 13.34
N ARG A 654 25.18 19.46 14.22
CA ARG A 654 25.06 19.67 15.67
C ARG A 654 26.27 19.08 16.38
N SER A 655 27.05 19.92 17.04
CA SER A 655 28.21 19.47 17.81
C SER A 655 27.84 19.18 19.26
N VAL A 656 28.28 18.03 19.78
CA VAL A 656 28.09 17.66 21.19
C VAL A 656 29.35 16.98 21.74
N THR A 657 29.61 17.17 23.03
CA THR A 657 30.69 16.45 23.74
C THR A 657 30.12 15.17 24.34
N CYS A 658 30.73 14.04 24.01
CA CYS A 658 30.35 12.75 24.57
C CYS A 658 30.69 12.68 26.07
N THR A 659 29.72 12.26 26.88
CA THR A 659 29.85 12.13 28.33
C THR A 659 30.38 10.76 28.75
N LYS A 660 30.40 9.78 27.83
CA LYS A 660 30.92 8.42 28.02
C LYS A 660 31.58 7.91 26.75
N SER A 661 32.46 6.92 26.89
CA SER A 661 32.99 6.15 25.76
C SER A 661 32.05 4.99 25.43
N GLY A 662 31.88 4.66 24.15
CA GLY A 662 31.01 3.56 23.73
C GLY A 662 30.75 3.53 22.22
N GLN A 663 30.07 2.48 21.76
CA GLN A 663 29.55 2.35 20.40
C GLN A 663 28.21 3.06 20.29
N ILE A 664 28.01 3.91 19.28
CA ILE A 664 26.68 4.41 18.94
C ILE A 664 25.94 3.27 18.24
N ASP A 665 25.01 2.66 18.95
CA ASP A 665 24.15 1.58 18.45
C ASP A 665 22.84 2.12 17.87
N ALA A 666 22.36 3.23 18.42
CA ALA A 666 21.10 3.87 18.04
C ALA A 666 21.11 5.38 18.36
N ILE A 667 20.24 6.11 17.69
CA ILE A 667 19.87 7.50 17.99
C ILE A 667 18.41 7.49 18.44
N MET A 668 18.16 7.77 19.71
CA MET A 668 16.78 7.99 20.18
C MET A 668 16.32 9.39 19.77
N MET A 669 15.03 9.54 19.47
CA MET A 669 14.42 10.79 19.06
C MET A 669 13.06 10.98 19.73
N TRP A 670 12.75 12.21 20.11
CA TRP A 670 11.41 12.65 20.49
C TRP A 670 11.27 14.15 20.19
N TRP A 671 10.09 14.71 20.39
CA TRP A 671 9.84 16.14 20.20
C TRP A 671 9.07 16.77 21.36
N ASP A 672 9.06 18.09 21.41
CA ASP A 672 8.17 18.89 22.26
C ASP A 672 7.48 19.99 21.45
N LEU A 673 6.35 20.48 21.97
CA LEU A 673 5.53 21.53 21.37
C LEU A 673 5.30 22.66 22.37
N ASP A 674 5.69 23.87 22.00
CA ASP A 674 5.35 25.10 22.70
C ASP A 674 3.98 25.58 22.21
N MET A 675 2.96 25.49 23.07
CA MET A 675 1.58 25.63 22.63
C MET A 675 1.21 27.07 22.25
N ASP A 676 1.87 28.06 22.85
CA ASP A 676 1.56 29.49 22.66
C ASP A 676 2.79 30.37 22.39
N GLY A 677 4.00 29.80 22.34
CA GLY A 677 5.23 30.55 22.09
C GLY A 677 5.72 31.37 23.29
N THR A 678 5.07 31.26 24.45
CA THR A 678 5.52 31.90 25.70
C THR A 678 6.52 31.04 26.46
N GLY A 679 6.65 29.76 26.10
CA GLY A 679 7.43 28.77 26.82
C GLY A 679 6.80 28.33 28.14
N THR A 680 5.49 28.56 28.33
CA THR A 680 4.77 28.20 29.57
C THR A 680 4.07 26.85 29.48
N PHE A 681 3.42 26.56 28.35
CA PHE A 681 2.64 25.34 28.15
C PHE A 681 3.30 24.47 27.10
N TRP A 682 3.67 23.25 27.50
CA TRP A 682 4.42 22.31 26.66
C TRP A 682 3.73 20.96 26.62
N ILE A 683 3.70 20.36 25.42
CA ILE A 683 3.62 18.91 25.28
C ILE A 683 5.06 18.41 25.12
N ASP A 684 5.48 17.47 25.97
CA ASP A 684 6.82 16.88 25.95
C ASP A 684 6.72 15.37 25.73
N MET A 685 7.31 14.88 24.64
CA MET A 685 7.33 13.45 24.28
C MET A 685 8.58 12.73 24.81
N ALA A 686 9.38 13.36 25.65
CA ALA A 686 10.52 12.71 26.27
C ALA A 686 10.10 11.45 27.06
N PRO A 687 10.90 10.37 27.00
CA PRO A 687 10.56 9.14 27.71
C PRO A 687 10.55 9.35 29.24
N LYS A 688 9.85 8.47 29.96
CA LYS A 688 9.63 8.56 31.42
C LYS A 688 10.90 8.78 32.26
N TRP A 689 12.04 8.24 31.83
CA TRP A 689 13.31 8.39 32.53
C TRP A 689 14.06 9.70 32.19
N ALA A 690 13.63 10.41 31.13
CA ALA A 690 14.20 11.68 30.68
C ALA A 690 13.38 12.91 31.15
N SER A 691 12.07 12.75 31.40
CA SER A 691 11.19 13.84 31.82
C SER A 691 10.54 13.61 33.19
N LYS A 692 10.38 14.68 33.97
CA LYS A 692 9.71 14.66 35.27
C LYS A 692 8.19 14.83 35.14
N ASP A 693 7.71 15.35 34.02
CA ASP A 693 6.31 15.60 33.72
C ASP A 693 5.84 14.68 32.59
N TYR A 694 6.10 13.38 32.76
CA TYR A 694 5.78 12.35 31.78
C TYR A 694 4.29 12.00 31.80
N HIS A 695 3.69 11.96 30.60
CA HIS A 695 2.32 11.50 30.38
C HIS A 695 2.32 10.38 29.33
N TRP A 696 1.74 9.24 29.68
CA TRP A 696 1.64 8.09 28.79
C TRP A 696 0.62 8.36 27.68
N ARG A 697 0.97 7.95 26.45
CA ARG A 697 0.12 7.94 25.27
C ARG A 697 0.65 6.95 24.22
N ASP A 698 -0.18 6.57 23.24
CA ASP A 698 0.19 5.58 22.20
C ASP A 698 0.17 6.14 20.77
N HIS A 699 -0.75 7.09 20.47
CA HIS A 699 -0.76 7.77 19.17
C HIS A 699 0.51 8.59 18.89
N TRP A 700 1.20 9.03 19.94
CA TRP A 700 2.55 9.58 19.87
C TRP A 700 3.48 8.79 20.76
N MET A 701 4.66 8.46 20.23
CA MET A 701 5.66 7.67 20.94
C MET A 701 7.01 8.38 20.88
N GLN A 702 8.10 7.62 20.99
CA GLN A 702 9.44 8.07 20.66
C GLN A 702 9.94 7.25 19.47
N ALA A 703 10.96 7.75 18.77
CA ALA A 703 11.54 7.07 17.62
C ALA A 703 12.98 6.62 17.88
N VAL A 704 13.41 5.58 17.16
CA VAL A 704 14.79 5.09 17.14
C VAL A 704 15.34 5.05 15.72
N TYR A 705 16.45 5.73 15.49
CA TYR A 705 17.19 5.74 14.22
C TYR A 705 18.53 5.05 14.37
N TYR A 706 19.08 4.65 13.22
CA TYR A 706 20.37 3.96 13.15
C TYR A 706 21.29 4.73 12.20
N LEU A 707 22.56 4.85 12.58
CA LEU A 707 23.56 5.49 11.74
C LEU A 707 23.91 4.59 10.54
N PRO A 708 24.31 5.16 9.40
CA PRO A 708 24.65 4.37 8.20
C PRO A 708 25.80 3.40 8.43
N HIS A 709 26.74 3.77 9.30
CA HIS A 709 27.92 3.00 9.67
C HIS A 709 28.12 3.01 11.18
N ARG A 710 28.87 2.03 11.69
CA ARG A 710 29.22 1.95 13.11
C ARG A 710 30.19 3.06 13.50
N VAL A 711 29.80 3.83 14.51
CA VAL A 711 30.63 4.91 15.06
C VAL A 711 30.95 4.65 16.54
N HIS A 712 32.23 4.61 16.88
CA HIS A 712 32.69 4.51 18.26
C HIS A 712 33.17 5.87 18.75
N VAL A 713 32.79 6.24 19.97
CA VAL A 713 33.10 7.54 20.59
C VAL A 713 33.86 7.36 21.89
N LYS A 714 34.64 8.37 22.26
CA LYS A 714 35.37 8.44 23.54
C LYS A 714 34.76 9.50 24.45
N GLU A 715 34.87 9.27 25.75
CA GLU A 715 34.52 10.27 26.75
C GLU A 715 35.31 11.57 26.51
N ASN A 716 34.63 12.71 26.61
CA ASN A 716 35.13 14.05 26.29
C ASN A 716 35.50 14.28 24.82
N GLN A 717 35.20 13.34 23.92
CA GLN A 717 35.31 13.57 22.47
C GLN A 717 34.14 14.45 22.00
N MET A 718 34.44 15.45 21.18
CA MET A 718 33.42 16.20 20.46
C MET A 718 33.06 15.46 19.17
N ILE A 719 31.77 15.24 18.93
CA ILE A 719 31.23 14.68 17.69
C ILE A 719 30.37 15.72 16.98
N SER A 720 30.32 15.66 15.65
CA SER A 720 29.39 16.43 14.82
C SER A 720 28.33 15.49 14.26
N LEU A 721 27.11 15.59 14.79
CA LEU A 721 25.94 14.86 14.33
C LEU A 721 25.23 15.69 13.26
N LYS A 722 25.22 15.19 12.03
CA LYS A 722 24.45 15.77 10.94
C LYS A 722 23.01 15.30 11.07
N CYS A 723 22.10 16.25 11.26
CA CYS A 723 20.66 16.03 11.40
C CYS A 723 20.01 16.54 10.12
N ILE A 724 19.30 15.67 9.40
CA ILE A 724 18.71 15.97 8.09
C ILE A 724 17.22 15.61 8.12
N HIS A 725 16.39 16.42 7.49
CA HIS A 725 15.00 16.05 7.20
C HIS A 725 14.57 16.50 5.81
N ASP A 726 13.60 15.79 5.25
CA ASP A 726 12.78 16.23 4.12
C ASP A 726 11.38 16.63 4.64
N GLU A 727 10.39 16.74 3.74
CA GLU A 727 9.03 17.14 4.11
C GLU A 727 8.36 16.22 5.15
N PHE A 728 8.74 14.93 5.20
CA PHE A 728 8.04 13.90 5.95
C PHE A 728 8.94 13.03 6.83
N SER A 729 10.26 13.11 6.72
CA SER A 729 11.14 12.12 7.34
C SER A 729 12.48 12.71 7.79
N MET A 730 13.07 12.07 8.80
CA MET A 730 14.37 12.45 9.37
C MET A 730 15.42 11.35 9.20
N TRP A 731 16.70 11.73 9.12
CA TRP A 731 17.83 10.80 9.21
C TRP A 731 19.08 11.48 9.76
N PHE A 732 20.01 10.66 10.25
CA PHE A 732 21.18 11.12 11.01
C PHE A 732 22.48 10.46 10.53
N SER A 733 23.57 11.20 10.53
CA SER A 733 24.92 10.68 10.27
C SER A 733 25.97 11.41 11.12
N VAL A 734 27.15 10.82 11.28
CA VAL A 734 28.26 11.45 12.01
C VAL A 734 29.43 11.68 11.07
N GLY A 735 29.91 12.93 10.97
CA GLY A 735 31.04 13.30 10.10
C GLY A 735 30.65 13.83 8.71
N GLU A 736 31.54 13.69 7.72
CA GLU A 736 31.37 14.24 6.35
C GLU A 736 30.40 13.45 5.46
N GLU A 737 29.66 12.49 6.01
CA GLU A 737 28.83 11.56 5.25
C GLU A 737 27.60 12.21 4.57
N CYS A 738 27.05 11.46 3.59
CA CYS A 738 26.15 11.89 2.53
C CYS A 738 24.89 12.62 3.02
N PHE A 739 24.46 13.64 2.28
CA PHE A 739 23.19 14.35 2.47
C PHE A 739 21.98 13.47 2.12
N GLU A 740 22.13 12.51 1.21
CA GLU A 740 21.03 11.67 0.75
C GLU A 740 20.60 10.63 1.80
N ARG A 741 19.29 10.42 1.91
CA ARG A 741 18.71 9.37 2.75
C ARG A 741 19.22 7.99 2.31
N VAL A 742 19.70 7.21 3.26
CA VAL A 742 20.25 5.87 2.99
C VAL A 742 19.18 4.80 3.14
N TYR A 743 19.27 3.77 2.29
CA TYR A 743 18.31 2.67 2.25
C TYR A 743 19.00 1.34 2.42
N CYS A 744 18.21 0.32 2.76
CA CYS A 744 18.67 -1.04 2.91
C CYS A 744 19.36 -1.55 1.64
N THR A 745 20.57 -2.09 1.82
CA THR A 745 21.37 -2.72 0.75
C THR A 745 21.45 -4.24 0.90
N CYS A 746 20.98 -4.79 2.04
CA CYS A 746 21.14 -6.19 2.38
C CYS A 746 19.94 -7.07 2.00
N GLN A 747 18.80 -6.48 1.58
CA GLN A 747 17.50 -7.13 1.32
C GLN A 747 16.74 -7.62 2.56
N LEU A 748 17.41 -7.88 3.68
CA LEU A 748 16.76 -8.33 4.92
C LEU A 748 15.84 -7.25 5.51
N HIS A 749 16.32 -6.02 5.69
CA HIS A 749 15.52 -4.94 6.33
C HIS A 749 14.34 -4.46 5.49
N THR A 750 14.25 -4.85 4.22
CA THR A 750 13.07 -4.58 3.37
C THR A 750 12.01 -5.69 3.47
N ILE A 751 12.39 -6.89 3.93
CA ILE A 751 11.50 -8.06 3.95
C ILE A 751 11.06 -8.38 5.37
N ALA A 752 11.96 -8.24 6.35
CA ALA A 752 11.71 -8.54 7.74
C ALA A 752 11.43 -7.26 8.53
N ALA A 753 10.35 -7.29 9.31
CA ALA A 753 10.07 -6.23 10.28
C ALA A 753 11.17 -6.17 11.36
N ARG A 754 11.33 -5.01 12.02
CA ARG A 754 12.32 -4.81 13.09
C ARG A 754 12.20 -5.86 14.21
N GLN A 755 10.97 -6.18 14.59
CA GLN A 755 10.65 -7.20 15.58
C GLN A 755 11.15 -8.60 15.12
N THR A 756 10.96 -8.94 13.85
CA THR A 756 11.47 -10.18 13.27
C THR A 756 13.01 -10.23 13.25
N ILE A 757 13.67 -9.12 12.93
CA ILE A 757 15.14 -9.02 12.96
C ILE A 757 15.65 -9.21 14.40
N PHE A 758 14.95 -8.64 15.38
CA PHE A 758 15.24 -8.88 16.80
C PHE A 758 15.13 -10.38 17.14
N SER A 759 14.02 -11.02 16.78
CA SER A 759 13.82 -12.46 17.03
C SER A 759 14.89 -13.33 16.36
N MET A 760 15.32 -12.99 15.14
CA MET A 760 16.41 -13.69 14.47
C MET A 760 17.75 -13.54 15.19
N ASN A 761 18.08 -12.35 15.71
CA ASN A 761 19.29 -12.17 16.52
C ASN A 761 19.20 -12.98 17.81
N GLU A 762 18.07 -12.90 18.52
CA GLU A 762 17.89 -13.60 19.79
C GLU A 762 17.92 -15.13 19.61
N LEU A 763 17.31 -15.66 18.56
CA LEU A 763 17.36 -17.07 18.20
C LEU A 763 18.80 -17.58 18.13
N LEU A 764 19.68 -16.83 17.46
CA LEU A 764 21.07 -17.23 17.25
C LEU A 764 21.93 -17.06 18.53
N GLU A 765 21.50 -16.23 19.47
CA GLU A 765 22.21 -15.96 20.73
C GLU A 765 21.73 -16.84 21.90
N ASN A 766 20.68 -17.63 21.71
CA ASN A 766 20.08 -18.44 22.77
C ASN A 766 20.78 -19.80 22.92
N ASP A 767 21.69 -19.90 23.90
CA ASP A 767 22.48 -21.12 24.16
C ASP A 767 21.62 -22.34 24.53
N LEU A 768 20.57 -22.15 25.35
CA LEU A 768 19.67 -23.25 25.74
C LEU A 768 18.92 -23.83 24.53
N TYR A 769 18.47 -22.95 23.63
CA TYR A 769 17.83 -23.36 22.38
C TYR A 769 18.83 -24.09 21.48
N ARG A 770 20.07 -23.57 21.35
CA ARG A 770 21.14 -24.20 20.59
C ARG A 770 21.50 -25.60 21.10
N ASP A 771 21.57 -25.79 22.42
CA ASP A 771 21.83 -27.09 23.04
C ASP A 771 20.71 -28.10 22.74
N GLU A 772 19.45 -27.66 22.76
CA GLU A 772 18.31 -28.50 22.38
C GLU A 772 18.35 -28.85 20.89
N ILE A 773 18.65 -27.89 20.00
CA ILE A 773 18.83 -28.15 18.57
C ILE A 773 19.93 -29.16 18.34
N LYS A 774 21.04 -29.10 19.07
CA LYS A 774 22.11 -30.09 18.99
C LYS A 774 21.62 -31.48 19.42
N SER A 775 20.96 -31.59 20.57
CA SER A 775 20.37 -32.84 21.06
C SER A 775 19.42 -33.47 20.04
N ILE A 776 18.64 -32.64 19.32
CA ILE A 776 17.72 -33.08 18.29
C ILE A 776 18.43 -33.37 16.97
N CYS A 777 19.43 -32.62 16.52
CA CYS A 777 19.87 -32.69 15.12
C CYS A 777 21.19 -33.45 14.91
N GLU A 778 21.96 -33.70 15.98
CA GLU A 778 23.30 -34.28 15.89
C GLU A 778 23.33 -35.62 15.16
N GLY A 779 24.09 -35.68 14.06
CA GLY A 779 24.26 -36.90 13.27
C GLY A 779 23.08 -37.27 12.36
N ARG A 780 22.02 -36.45 12.27
CA ARG A 780 20.78 -36.76 11.53
C ARG A 780 20.65 -35.99 10.22
N LYS A 781 19.76 -36.43 9.33
CA LYS A 781 19.35 -35.69 8.12
C LYS A 781 18.06 -34.93 8.41
N VAL A 782 18.10 -33.61 8.29
CA VAL A 782 17.08 -32.72 8.85
C VAL A 782 16.44 -31.87 7.76
N VAL A 783 15.12 -31.72 7.81
CA VAL A 783 14.37 -30.73 7.03
C VAL A 783 14.00 -29.57 7.95
N VAL A 784 14.37 -28.36 7.57
CA VAL A 784 14.00 -27.13 8.27
C VAL A 784 12.81 -26.50 7.57
N LEU A 785 11.70 -26.32 8.29
CA LEU A 785 10.44 -25.75 7.81
C LEU A 785 10.23 -24.34 8.37
N GLY A 786 9.77 -23.44 7.51
CA GLY A 786 9.38 -22.08 7.86
C GLY A 786 9.33 -21.18 6.63
N GLU A 787 9.12 -19.89 6.85
CA GLU A 787 9.31 -18.85 5.84
C GLU A 787 10.00 -17.67 6.50
N GLY A 788 11.23 -17.36 6.08
CA GLY A 788 12.00 -16.32 6.75
C GLY A 788 12.75 -16.74 8.00
N SER A 789 13.02 -18.04 8.20
CA SER A 789 13.67 -18.56 9.42
C SER A 789 15.20 -18.72 9.24
N LEU A 790 15.97 -18.37 10.27
CA LEU A 790 17.43 -18.58 10.31
C LEU A 790 17.84 -19.79 11.16
N LEU A 791 16.88 -20.61 11.62
CA LEU A 791 17.10 -21.85 12.37
C LEU A 791 18.13 -22.78 11.72
N PHE A 792 18.14 -22.82 10.40
CA PHE A 792 19.02 -23.71 9.65
C PHE A 792 20.50 -23.51 9.96
N LEU A 793 20.92 -22.31 10.39
CA LEU A 793 22.30 -22.04 10.82
C LEU A 793 22.68 -22.85 12.06
N LEU A 794 21.75 -23.00 13.02
CA LEU A 794 21.97 -23.81 14.22
C LEU A 794 21.94 -25.30 13.89
N VAL A 795 21.02 -25.72 13.00
CA VAL A 795 20.88 -27.11 12.57
C VAL A 795 22.10 -27.56 11.75
N ALA A 796 22.59 -26.72 10.84
CA ALA A 796 23.73 -27.02 9.97
C ALA A 796 25.03 -27.26 10.74
N ALA A 797 25.17 -26.70 11.94
CA ALA A 797 26.33 -26.91 12.80
C ALA A 797 26.42 -28.34 13.38
N THR A 798 25.32 -29.12 13.35
CA THR A 798 25.23 -30.42 14.05
C THR A 798 24.69 -31.56 13.18
N ALA A 799 23.82 -31.25 12.21
CA ALA A 799 23.23 -32.22 11.29
C ALA A 799 24.20 -32.69 10.19
N THR A 800 24.01 -33.92 9.71
CA THR A 800 24.79 -34.47 8.58
C THR A 800 24.38 -33.86 7.24
N SER A 801 23.09 -33.56 7.08
CA SER A 801 22.52 -32.89 5.90
C SER A 801 21.28 -32.10 6.31
N VAL A 802 21.09 -30.93 5.70
CA VAL A 802 19.99 -30.00 5.97
C VAL A 802 19.30 -29.63 4.66
N THR A 803 17.99 -29.84 4.59
CA THR A 803 17.13 -29.30 3.53
C THR A 803 16.26 -28.19 4.11
N VAL A 804 16.44 -26.95 3.66
CA VAL A 804 15.64 -25.79 4.08
C VAL A 804 14.50 -25.60 3.09
N VAL A 805 13.26 -25.61 3.55
CA VAL A 805 12.08 -25.32 2.73
C VAL A 805 11.65 -23.89 3.00
N ASP A 806 11.72 -23.02 1.99
CA ASP A 806 11.24 -21.64 2.09
C ASP A 806 10.51 -21.25 0.79
N SER A 807 9.22 -20.90 0.87
CA SER A 807 8.42 -20.54 -0.28
C SER A 807 8.75 -19.16 -0.85
N ASN A 808 9.34 -18.27 -0.05
CA ASN A 808 9.59 -16.89 -0.41
C ASN A 808 10.86 -16.77 -1.29
N PRO A 809 10.73 -16.41 -2.58
CA PRO A 809 11.89 -16.31 -3.47
C PRO A 809 12.92 -15.28 -3.00
N HIS A 810 12.47 -14.19 -2.38
CA HIS A 810 13.36 -13.13 -1.93
C HIS A 810 14.14 -13.53 -0.69
N PHE A 811 13.55 -14.31 0.20
CA PHE A 811 14.26 -14.80 1.39
C PHE A 811 15.23 -15.93 1.05
N ARG A 812 14.92 -16.78 0.06
CA ARG A 812 15.87 -17.80 -0.43
C ARG A 812 17.21 -17.20 -0.88
N ASP A 813 17.19 -16.03 -1.54
CA ASP A 813 18.43 -15.33 -1.91
C ASP A 813 19.26 -14.91 -0.67
N ILE A 814 18.59 -14.55 0.43
CA ILE A 814 19.26 -14.25 1.72
C ILE A 814 19.86 -15.53 2.29
N LEU A 815 19.10 -16.63 2.34
CA LEU A 815 19.58 -17.93 2.82
C LEU A 815 20.84 -18.38 2.09
N GLU A 816 20.86 -18.29 0.76
CA GLU A 816 22.02 -18.65 -0.07
C GLU A 816 23.26 -17.79 0.22
N ARG A 817 23.08 -16.50 0.53
CA ARG A 817 24.18 -15.62 0.95
C ARG A 817 24.76 -16.04 2.31
N TYR A 818 23.91 -16.40 3.27
CA TYR A 818 24.35 -16.98 4.55
C TYR A 818 25.11 -18.30 4.35
N ILE A 819 24.58 -19.21 3.52
CA ILE A 819 25.22 -20.49 3.18
C ILE A 819 26.60 -20.26 2.57
N SER A 820 26.70 -19.34 1.61
CA SER A 820 27.95 -18.98 0.96
C SER A 820 28.95 -18.34 1.93
N TYR A 821 28.50 -17.43 2.80
CA TYR A 821 29.38 -16.74 3.76
C TYR A 821 29.95 -17.71 4.79
N TYR A 822 29.10 -18.54 5.38
CA TYR A 822 29.49 -19.52 6.39
C TYR A 822 30.04 -20.84 5.81
N LYS A 823 30.09 -20.96 4.47
CA LYS A 823 30.62 -22.12 3.74
C LYS A 823 29.93 -23.44 4.14
N LEU A 824 28.60 -23.40 4.25
CA LEU A 824 27.79 -24.52 4.70
C LEU A 824 27.54 -25.52 3.55
N SER A 825 28.39 -26.53 3.41
CA SER A 825 28.29 -27.52 2.33
C SER A 825 27.22 -28.60 2.54
N ASN A 826 26.69 -28.72 3.76
CA ASN A 826 25.66 -29.68 4.12
C ASN A 826 24.22 -29.15 3.98
N VAL A 827 24.03 -27.91 3.49
CA VAL A 827 22.72 -27.25 3.40
C VAL A 827 22.25 -27.16 1.93
N LYS A 828 20.97 -27.44 1.70
CA LYS A 828 20.29 -27.23 0.43
C LYS A 828 18.98 -26.47 0.65
N VAL A 829 18.73 -25.42 -0.13
CA VAL A 829 17.46 -24.69 -0.10
C VAL A 829 16.52 -25.19 -1.21
N VAL A 830 15.24 -25.37 -0.88
CA VAL A 830 14.19 -25.78 -1.83
C VAL A 830 12.95 -24.88 -1.69
N LYS A 831 12.13 -24.80 -2.75
CA LYS A 831 11.01 -23.85 -2.79
C LYS A 831 9.72 -24.36 -2.16
N SER A 832 9.61 -25.68 -1.97
CA SER A 832 8.38 -26.34 -1.51
C SER A 832 8.66 -27.72 -0.94
N THR A 833 7.75 -28.22 -0.11
CA THR A 833 7.78 -29.58 0.46
C THR A 833 7.86 -30.66 -0.64
N ALA A 834 7.30 -30.41 -1.83
CA ALA A 834 7.34 -31.32 -2.96
C ALA A 834 8.76 -31.67 -3.44
N GLU A 835 9.75 -30.79 -3.22
CA GLU A 835 11.15 -30.94 -3.68
C GLU A 835 12.05 -31.67 -2.67
N VAL A 836 11.55 -31.95 -1.46
CA VAL A 836 12.30 -32.62 -0.39
C VAL A 836 12.51 -34.10 -0.72
N SER A 837 13.73 -34.64 -0.56
CA SER A 837 13.99 -36.07 -0.80
C SER A 837 13.44 -36.96 0.32
N THR A 838 13.30 -38.26 0.06
CA THR A 838 12.61 -39.20 0.96
C THR A 838 13.46 -39.74 2.12
N ASP A 839 14.72 -39.33 2.24
CA ASP A 839 15.73 -39.94 3.12
C ASP A 839 16.04 -39.12 4.38
N HIS A 840 15.08 -38.35 4.90
CA HIS A 840 15.25 -37.49 6.07
C HIS A 840 14.67 -38.12 7.34
N ASP A 841 15.32 -37.87 8.48
CA ASP A 841 14.98 -38.44 9.79
C ASP A 841 14.12 -37.50 10.64
N VAL A 842 14.30 -36.19 10.46
CA VAL A 842 13.72 -35.14 11.32
C VAL A 842 13.13 -34.00 10.49
N LEU A 843 11.92 -33.58 10.84
CA LEU A 843 11.31 -32.32 10.45
C LEU A 843 11.40 -31.35 11.64
N ILE A 844 12.00 -30.18 11.44
CA ILE A 844 12.14 -29.17 12.48
C ILE A 844 11.73 -27.78 11.98
N GLY A 845 11.15 -26.96 12.85
CA GLY A 845 10.87 -25.55 12.56
C GLY A 845 10.86 -24.69 13.81
N GLU A 846 10.99 -23.37 13.62
CA GLU A 846 10.68 -22.35 14.65
C GLU A 846 9.18 -22.12 14.84
N PRO A 847 8.34 -22.84 14.07
CA PRO A 847 7.17 -22.33 13.34
C PRO A 847 7.13 -20.80 13.24
N PHE A 848 7.91 -20.25 12.31
CA PHE A 848 7.85 -18.84 11.94
C PHE A 848 7.65 -18.70 10.44
N TYR A 849 6.64 -17.90 10.06
CA TYR A 849 6.34 -17.55 8.69
C TYR A 849 6.20 -16.04 8.57
N LEU A 850 6.98 -15.41 7.69
CA LEU A 850 6.89 -13.97 7.42
C LEU A 850 5.47 -13.51 7.02
N SER A 851 4.68 -14.40 6.42
CA SER A 851 3.29 -14.14 6.04
C SER A 851 2.31 -14.14 7.22
N ALA A 852 2.73 -14.57 8.41
CA ALA A 852 1.87 -14.66 9.58
C ALA A 852 1.67 -13.25 10.20
N MET A 853 0.44 -12.76 10.14
CA MET A 853 0.00 -11.53 10.80
C MET A 853 -0.29 -11.74 12.29
N ALA A 854 -0.52 -13.00 12.71
CA ALA A 854 -0.77 -13.34 14.09
C ALA A 854 -0.05 -14.63 14.54
N PRO A 855 0.31 -14.78 15.83
CA PRO A 855 1.18 -15.85 16.33
C PRO A 855 0.80 -17.28 15.91
N TRP A 856 -0.48 -17.57 15.75
CA TRP A 856 -1.00 -18.90 15.43
C TRP A 856 -1.15 -19.19 13.95
N GLN A 857 -1.08 -18.21 13.06
CA GLN A 857 -1.00 -18.47 11.62
C GLN A 857 0.28 -19.25 11.27
N ASN A 858 1.24 -19.28 12.19
CA ASN A 858 2.38 -20.19 12.17
C ASN A 858 2.00 -21.69 12.28
N LEU A 859 0.74 -22.03 12.57
CA LEU A 859 0.19 -23.38 12.41
C LEU A 859 0.23 -23.87 10.95
N ARG A 860 0.56 -23.00 9.98
CA ARG A 860 1.01 -23.43 8.63
C ARG A 860 2.06 -24.54 8.69
N PHE A 861 2.93 -24.55 9.70
CA PHE A 861 3.85 -25.65 9.99
C PHE A 861 3.17 -27.01 10.07
N TRP A 862 1.99 -27.09 10.68
CA TRP A 862 1.24 -28.33 10.83
C TRP A 862 0.83 -28.93 9.47
N TYR A 863 0.47 -28.07 8.51
CA TYR A 863 0.11 -28.46 7.15
C TYR A 863 1.34 -28.85 6.31
N ASP A 864 2.47 -28.15 6.48
CA ASP A 864 3.74 -28.53 5.84
C ASP A 864 4.23 -29.90 6.33
N VAL A 865 4.11 -30.15 7.64
CA VAL A 865 4.40 -31.44 8.26
C VAL A 865 3.51 -32.54 7.68
N LYS A 866 2.19 -32.32 7.61
CA LYS A 866 1.26 -33.26 6.97
C LYS A 866 1.71 -33.63 5.56
N SER A 867 1.96 -32.62 4.72
CA SER A 867 2.40 -32.82 3.34
C SER A 867 3.68 -33.65 3.24
N LEU A 868 4.62 -33.45 4.16
CA LEU A 868 5.87 -34.22 4.18
C LEU A 868 5.71 -35.62 4.75
N ARG A 869 4.82 -35.86 5.71
CA ARG A 869 4.58 -37.21 6.25
C ARG A 869 3.96 -38.14 5.21
N GLU A 870 3.11 -37.62 4.33
CA GLU A 870 2.60 -38.38 3.18
C GLU A 870 3.75 -38.90 2.28
N LYS A 871 4.89 -38.19 2.27
CA LYS A 871 6.07 -38.51 1.45
C LYS A 871 7.16 -39.30 2.20
N LEU A 872 7.42 -38.96 3.47
CA LEU A 872 8.50 -39.53 4.30
C LEU A 872 8.05 -40.74 5.13
N GLY A 873 6.75 -40.94 5.30
CA GLY A 873 6.19 -41.92 6.22
C GLY A 873 6.03 -41.39 7.65
N ASN A 874 5.40 -42.20 8.50
CA ASN A 874 5.03 -41.77 9.85
C ASN A 874 6.17 -41.83 10.87
N ASP A 875 7.29 -42.48 10.53
CA ASP A 875 8.45 -42.69 11.40
C ASP A 875 9.35 -41.45 11.52
N VAL A 876 9.16 -40.44 10.67
CA VAL A 876 9.90 -39.17 10.74
C VAL A 876 9.57 -38.42 12.04
N GLU A 877 10.60 -37.97 12.76
CA GLU A 877 10.41 -37.18 13.98
C GLU A 877 10.05 -35.73 13.64
N ILE A 878 9.19 -35.09 14.43
CA ILE A 878 8.69 -33.73 14.19
C ILE A 878 8.97 -32.86 15.42
N TYR A 879 9.49 -31.66 15.18
CA TYR A 879 9.77 -30.66 16.21
C TYR A 879 9.36 -29.26 15.71
N PRO A 880 8.52 -28.51 16.44
CA PRO A 880 7.91 -28.84 17.72
C PRO A 880 6.85 -29.94 17.62
N GLN A 881 6.64 -30.65 18.73
CA GLN A 881 5.70 -31.79 18.82
C GLN A 881 4.30 -31.35 19.23
N LYS A 882 4.21 -30.25 19.98
CA LYS A 882 2.97 -29.71 20.53
C LYS A 882 3.00 -28.20 20.42
N ALA A 883 1.84 -27.61 20.17
CA ALA A 883 1.64 -26.17 20.28
C ALA A 883 0.48 -25.89 21.25
N ARG A 884 0.49 -24.74 21.90
CA ARG A 884 -0.62 -24.24 22.71
C ARG A 884 -1.04 -22.87 22.18
N GLN A 885 -2.34 -22.79 21.85
CA GLN A 885 -3.18 -21.58 21.73
C GLN A 885 -3.16 -20.75 20.42
N ALA A 886 -4.33 -20.36 19.90
CA ALA A 886 -4.52 -19.65 18.63
C ALA A 886 -5.79 -18.76 18.64
N THR A 887 -5.80 -17.55 18.03
CA THR A 887 -6.88 -16.51 18.04
C THR A 887 -7.43 -16.04 16.67
N VAL A 888 -8.41 -15.13 16.63
CA VAL A 888 -9.11 -14.56 15.43
C VAL A 888 -9.46 -13.09 15.70
N ALA A 889 -9.76 -12.36 14.62
CA ALA A 889 -10.04 -10.94 14.39
C ALA A 889 -10.66 -10.03 15.49
N LEU A 890 -11.18 -10.54 16.62
CA LEU A 890 -11.63 -9.71 17.75
C LEU A 890 -10.49 -9.31 18.71
N VAL A 891 -9.27 -9.71 18.40
CA VAL A 891 -8.09 -9.61 19.26
C VAL A 891 -7.05 -8.75 18.55
N ASP A 892 -6.75 -7.59 19.10
CA ASP A 892 -5.71 -6.69 18.56
C ASP A 892 -4.31 -7.26 18.82
N VAL A 893 -3.36 -7.03 17.92
CA VAL A 893 -2.02 -7.60 18.02
C VAL A 893 -1.00 -6.52 18.38
N HIS A 894 -0.44 -6.58 19.58
CA HIS A 894 0.46 -5.55 20.14
C HIS A 894 1.79 -6.13 20.63
N PRO A 895 2.91 -5.39 20.54
CA PRO A 895 4.17 -5.76 21.20
C PRO A 895 4.07 -5.47 22.71
N LEU A 896 3.58 -6.41 23.51
CA LEU A 896 3.23 -6.14 24.92
C LEU A 896 4.40 -5.78 25.84
N TRP A 897 5.64 -6.00 25.39
CA TRP A 897 6.81 -5.50 26.11
C TRP A 897 6.87 -3.96 26.16
N GLU A 898 6.19 -3.28 25.23
CA GLU A 898 6.07 -1.82 25.15
C GLU A 898 4.96 -1.25 26.06
N TYR A 899 4.18 -2.10 26.73
CA TYR A 899 3.06 -1.70 27.57
C TYR A 899 3.20 -2.23 28.98
N SER A 900 3.17 -1.32 29.96
CA SER A 900 3.15 -1.72 31.37
C SER A 900 1.79 -2.33 31.74
N GLY A 901 1.81 -3.36 32.59
CA GLY A 901 0.60 -3.99 33.11
C GLY A 901 0.87 -4.80 34.37
N VAL A 902 -0.17 -5.38 34.97
CA VAL A 902 -0.05 -6.32 36.08
C VAL A 902 -0.88 -7.56 35.83
N ALA A 903 -0.31 -8.73 36.15
CA ALA A 903 -1.04 -10.00 36.02
C ALA A 903 -2.13 -10.11 37.08
N THR A 904 -3.38 -10.32 36.66
CA THR A 904 -4.54 -10.39 37.56
C THR A 904 -5.10 -11.81 37.72
N SER A 905 -4.65 -12.75 36.89
CA SER A 905 -5.01 -14.18 36.90
C SER A 905 -3.75 -15.01 36.66
N GLU A 906 -3.80 -16.28 37.07
CA GLU A 906 -2.85 -17.30 36.62
C GLU A 906 -3.05 -17.56 35.12
N ARG A 907 -2.03 -18.08 34.44
CA ARG A 907 -2.15 -18.50 33.04
C ARG A 907 -3.14 -19.66 32.92
N PHE A 908 -3.80 -19.75 31.77
CA PHE A 908 -4.72 -20.84 31.47
C PHE A 908 -4.55 -21.29 30.01
N ASP A 909 -4.67 -22.60 29.78
CA ASP A 909 -4.58 -23.19 28.45
C ASP A 909 -5.92 -23.02 27.72
N VAL A 910 -5.89 -22.48 26.50
CA VAL A 910 -7.11 -22.21 25.72
C VAL A 910 -7.35 -23.27 24.63
N LEU A 911 -6.36 -23.54 23.78
CA LEU A 911 -6.39 -24.61 22.78
C LEU A 911 -5.07 -25.40 22.83
N HIS A 912 -5.15 -26.70 22.58
CA HIS A 912 -3.98 -27.60 22.57
C HIS A 912 -3.87 -28.33 21.24
N PHE A 913 -2.75 -28.16 20.54
CA PHE A 913 -2.48 -28.76 19.24
C PHE A 913 -1.41 -29.85 19.37
N ASP A 914 -1.75 -31.08 19.00
CA ASP A 914 -0.79 -32.18 18.88
C ASP A 914 -0.33 -32.28 17.43
N LEU A 915 0.81 -31.66 17.11
CA LEU A 915 1.34 -31.54 15.75
C LEU A 915 1.82 -32.88 15.16
N ARG A 916 1.82 -33.94 15.98
CA ARG A 916 2.09 -35.32 15.56
C ARG A 916 0.84 -36.00 15.00
N GLN A 917 -0.33 -35.38 15.11
CA GLN A 917 -1.58 -35.86 14.53
C GLN A 917 -1.88 -35.07 13.25
N GLU A 918 -2.87 -35.51 12.47
CA GLU A 918 -3.39 -34.71 11.36
C GLU A 918 -4.11 -33.45 11.87
N PRO A 919 -4.05 -32.31 11.14
CA PRO A 919 -4.90 -31.15 11.41
C PRO A 919 -6.37 -31.55 11.54
N HIS A 920 -7.03 -31.12 12.61
CA HIS A 920 -8.43 -31.41 12.91
C HIS A 920 -9.05 -30.29 13.75
N ASP A 921 -10.38 -30.17 13.69
CA ASP A 921 -11.12 -29.14 14.40
C ASP A 921 -11.02 -29.32 15.92
N LEU A 922 -10.88 -28.20 16.63
CA LEU A 922 -10.87 -28.17 18.09
C LEU A 922 -11.97 -27.23 18.58
N LYS A 923 -12.58 -27.57 19.72
CA LYS A 923 -13.52 -26.70 20.41
C LYS A 923 -13.38 -26.82 21.92
N VAL A 924 -13.24 -25.70 22.59
CA VAL A 924 -13.13 -25.62 24.04
C VAL A 924 -14.03 -24.50 24.55
N ASN A 925 -14.73 -24.75 25.67
CA ASN A 925 -15.53 -23.74 26.35
C ASN A 925 -15.25 -23.81 27.85
N PHE A 926 -14.95 -22.67 28.46
CA PHE A 926 -14.64 -22.58 29.88
C PHE A 926 -15.02 -21.21 30.44
N GLU A 927 -15.04 -21.13 31.76
CA GLU A 927 -15.30 -19.89 32.50
C GLU A 927 -13.98 -19.35 33.05
N LEU A 928 -13.76 -18.05 32.87
CA LEU A 928 -12.59 -17.32 33.31
C LEU A 928 -13.01 -16.33 34.41
N PRO A 929 -12.52 -16.47 35.65
CA PRO A 929 -12.75 -15.47 36.68
C PRO A 929 -12.03 -14.17 36.33
N LEU A 930 -12.71 -13.04 36.51
CA LEU A 930 -12.16 -11.71 36.32
C LEU A 930 -11.96 -11.02 37.67
N LYS A 931 -10.78 -10.41 37.84
CA LYS A 931 -10.51 -9.57 39.01
C LYS A 931 -10.88 -8.13 38.68
N SER A 932 -11.34 -7.38 39.69
CA SER A 932 -11.57 -5.94 39.54
C SER A 932 -10.30 -5.26 38.99
N GLY A 933 -10.46 -4.48 37.92
CA GLY A 933 -9.37 -3.78 37.26
C GLY A 933 -8.73 -4.53 36.08
N THR A 934 -9.12 -5.79 35.82
CA THR A 934 -8.76 -6.46 34.56
C THR A 934 -9.43 -5.74 33.40
N ASN A 935 -8.67 -5.39 32.38
CA ASN A 935 -9.13 -4.64 31.20
C ASN A 935 -8.77 -5.32 29.86
N GLY A 936 -7.90 -6.33 29.88
CA GLY A 936 -7.53 -7.09 28.70
C GLY A 936 -7.07 -8.50 29.00
N ILE A 937 -7.17 -9.37 28.00
CA ILE A 937 -6.77 -10.77 28.04
C ILE A 937 -5.71 -11.00 26.95
N PRO A 938 -4.42 -11.10 27.31
CA PRO A 938 -3.37 -11.38 26.35
C PRO A 938 -3.35 -12.88 25.98
N LEU A 939 -3.00 -13.16 24.73
CA LEU A 939 -3.04 -14.46 24.10
C LEU A 939 -1.74 -14.64 23.28
N TRP A 940 -1.08 -15.78 23.44
CA TRP A 940 0.17 -16.10 22.76
C TRP A 940 0.27 -17.59 22.44
N MET A 941 1.34 -17.97 21.74
CA MET A 941 1.69 -19.33 21.38
C MET A 941 2.87 -19.86 22.19
N GLU A 942 2.77 -21.09 22.68
CA GLU A 942 3.91 -21.87 23.21
C GLU A 942 4.12 -23.15 22.41
N TRP A 943 5.36 -23.40 21.98
CA TRP A 943 5.74 -24.55 21.16
C TRP A 943 6.72 -25.45 21.92
N ARG A 944 6.41 -26.74 21.98
CA ARG A 944 7.27 -27.72 22.66
C ARG A 944 8.26 -28.33 21.67
N LEU A 945 9.50 -27.86 21.73
CA LEU A 945 10.63 -28.34 20.94
C LEU A 945 11.46 -29.30 21.80
N GLY A 946 11.12 -30.59 21.78
CA GLY A 946 11.76 -31.59 22.64
C GLY A 946 11.52 -31.29 24.12
N ASN A 947 12.59 -31.00 24.86
CA ASN A 947 12.55 -30.58 26.27
C ASN A 947 12.54 -29.05 26.43
N TYR A 948 12.74 -28.30 25.35
CA TYR A 948 12.69 -26.85 25.35
C TYR A 948 11.28 -26.33 25.01
N THR A 949 10.88 -25.21 25.61
CA THR A 949 9.61 -24.54 25.28
C THR A 949 9.92 -23.18 24.67
N VAL A 950 9.51 -22.99 23.41
CA VAL A 950 9.58 -21.71 22.71
C VAL A 950 8.30 -20.94 23.00
N THR A 951 8.41 -19.79 23.64
CA THR A 951 7.27 -18.89 23.92
C THR A 951 7.30 -17.69 22.97
N THR A 952 6.12 -17.31 22.49
CA THR A 952 5.91 -16.06 21.73
C THR A 952 5.28 -14.95 22.59
N GLY A 953 5.04 -15.21 23.88
CA GLY A 953 4.42 -14.30 24.83
C GLY A 953 5.19 -14.22 26.13
N LEU A 954 4.68 -14.80 27.22
CA LEU A 954 5.33 -14.70 28.52
C LEU A 954 6.71 -15.37 28.53
N LYS A 955 7.74 -14.64 28.98
CA LYS A 955 9.11 -15.15 29.18
C LYS A 955 9.24 -15.94 30.47
N SER A 956 8.51 -15.52 31.49
CA SER A 956 8.47 -16.12 32.82
C SER A 956 7.07 -16.00 33.41
N GLU A 957 6.74 -16.86 34.37
CA GLU A 957 5.44 -16.85 35.04
C GLU A 957 5.39 -15.67 36.05
N PRO A 958 4.54 -14.65 35.84
CA PRO A 958 4.46 -13.53 36.79
C PRO A 958 3.71 -13.95 38.06
N ARG A 959 4.08 -13.39 39.21
CA ARG A 959 3.20 -13.47 40.39
C ARG A 959 2.01 -12.54 40.20
N LEU A 960 0.87 -12.89 40.80
CA LEU A 960 -0.31 -12.04 40.74
C LEU A 960 -0.02 -10.66 41.34
N GLY A 961 -0.30 -9.61 40.57
CA GLY A 961 0.01 -8.21 40.91
C GLY A 961 1.40 -7.74 40.48
N GLU A 962 2.27 -8.62 39.98
CA GLU A 962 3.54 -8.25 39.37
C GLU A 962 3.39 -8.01 37.86
N ALA A 963 4.34 -7.29 37.28
CA ALA A 963 4.36 -7.01 35.85
C ALA A 963 4.78 -8.27 35.06
N PRO A 964 4.03 -8.66 34.01
CA PRO A 964 4.44 -9.72 33.11
C PRO A 964 5.65 -9.31 32.27
N GLU A 965 6.57 -10.24 32.05
CA GLU A 965 7.67 -10.08 31.10
C GLU A 965 7.29 -10.71 29.76
N TRP A 966 7.12 -9.87 28.75
CA TRP A 966 6.74 -10.30 27.40
C TRP A 966 7.94 -10.48 26.50
N LYS A 967 7.84 -11.45 25.59
CA LYS A 967 8.83 -11.75 24.56
C LYS A 967 8.93 -10.58 23.58
N GLU A 968 10.13 -10.05 23.45
CA GLU A 968 10.46 -9.01 22.49
C GLU A 968 10.62 -9.63 21.08
N GLY A 969 10.35 -8.88 20.02
CA GLY A 969 10.46 -9.37 18.64
C GLY A 969 9.22 -10.11 18.09
N VAL A 970 8.21 -10.33 18.93
CA VAL A 970 6.91 -10.87 18.53
C VAL A 970 5.80 -10.04 19.14
N ARG A 971 4.68 -9.92 18.42
CA ARG A 971 3.46 -9.30 18.92
C ARG A 971 2.53 -10.36 19.49
N GLN A 972 1.80 -10.03 20.55
CA GLN A 972 0.83 -10.89 21.20
C GLN A 972 -0.59 -10.41 20.88
N GLY A 973 -1.55 -11.33 20.86
CA GLY A 973 -2.96 -10.95 20.75
C GLY A 973 -3.46 -10.42 22.09
N VAL A 974 -4.30 -9.38 22.09
CA VAL A 974 -5.00 -8.87 23.26
C VAL A 974 -6.48 -8.70 22.94
N TYR A 975 -7.33 -9.34 23.74
CA TYR A 975 -8.75 -9.01 23.77
C TYR A 975 -8.98 -7.92 24.82
N LEU A 976 -9.36 -6.72 24.39
CA LEU A 976 -9.77 -5.65 25.31
C LEU A 976 -11.22 -5.87 25.74
N LEU A 977 -11.48 -5.89 27.05
CA LEU A 977 -12.81 -6.13 27.57
C LEU A 977 -13.75 -4.99 27.19
N SER A 978 -14.92 -5.33 26.63
CA SER A 978 -15.97 -4.36 26.34
C SER A 978 -16.53 -3.75 27.65
N PRO A 979 -17.15 -2.56 27.60
CA PRO A 979 -17.75 -1.94 28.77
C PRO A 979 -18.78 -2.82 29.51
N SER A 980 -19.47 -3.72 28.81
CA SER A 980 -20.40 -4.68 29.41
C SER A 980 -19.69 -5.78 30.21
N LEU A 981 -18.47 -6.15 29.83
CA LEU A 981 -17.68 -7.20 30.47
C LEU A 981 -16.81 -6.69 31.61
N LEU A 982 -16.39 -5.42 31.60
CA LEU A 982 -15.56 -4.81 32.65
C LEU A 982 -16.17 -4.88 34.06
N GLN A 983 -17.49 -5.02 34.17
CA GLN A 983 -18.21 -5.08 35.46
C GLN A 983 -18.50 -6.51 35.92
N ARG A 984 -18.09 -7.54 35.15
CA ARG A 984 -18.36 -8.94 35.47
C ARG A 984 -17.28 -9.53 36.38
N GLU A 985 -17.69 -10.43 37.27
CA GLU A 985 -16.78 -11.21 38.13
C GLU A 985 -16.21 -12.45 37.42
N SER A 986 -16.86 -12.90 36.35
CA SER A 986 -16.39 -13.97 35.46
C SER A 986 -16.96 -13.79 34.07
N ILE A 987 -16.26 -14.33 33.07
CA ILE A 987 -16.72 -14.37 31.67
C ILE A 987 -16.57 -15.79 31.13
N ARG A 988 -17.32 -16.13 30.09
CA ARG A 988 -17.13 -17.36 29.33
C ARG A 988 -16.30 -17.13 28.09
N VAL A 989 -15.48 -18.11 27.77
CA VAL A 989 -14.67 -18.16 26.56
C VAL A 989 -15.13 -19.35 25.71
N ASP A 990 -15.56 -19.12 24.48
CA ASP A 990 -15.74 -20.17 23.45
C ASP A 990 -14.59 -20.04 22.43
N ALA A 991 -13.81 -21.10 22.32
CA ALA A 991 -12.58 -21.20 21.55
C ALA A 991 -12.72 -22.30 20.50
N ARG A 992 -12.51 -22.00 19.22
CA ARG A 992 -12.62 -23.00 18.15
C ARG A 992 -11.51 -22.87 17.14
N PHE A 993 -10.94 -23.99 16.71
CA PHE A 993 -10.02 -24.05 15.57
C PHE A 993 -10.72 -24.77 14.42
N ASP A 994 -10.72 -24.14 13.25
CA ASP A 994 -11.19 -24.69 11.98
C ASP A 994 -9.97 -25.17 11.18
N SER A 995 -9.90 -26.49 10.97
CA SER A 995 -8.77 -27.13 10.29
C SER A 995 -8.81 -27.04 8.76
N GLU A 996 -9.93 -26.63 8.15
CA GLU A 996 -9.99 -26.35 6.72
C GLU A 996 -9.49 -24.93 6.44
N ALA A 997 -9.89 -23.97 7.27
CA ALA A 997 -9.46 -22.58 7.16
C ALA A 997 -8.06 -22.33 7.75
N GLY A 998 -7.65 -23.13 8.73
CA GLY A 998 -6.43 -22.89 9.52
C GLY A 998 -6.54 -21.69 10.46
N GLU A 999 -7.76 -21.34 10.87
CA GLU A 999 -8.08 -20.18 11.70
C GLU A 999 -8.68 -20.58 13.05
N ALA A 1000 -8.52 -19.72 14.07
CA ALA A 1000 -8.95 -20.01 15.44
C ALA A 1000 -9.91 -18.94 16.02
N SER A 1001 -11.22 -19.15 15.92
CA SER A 1001 -12.23 -18.21 16.44
C SER A 1001 -12.32 -18.14 17.96
N PHE A 1002 -12.50 -16.94 18.51
CA PHE A 1002 -12.82 -16.71 19.92
C PHE A 1002 -14.03 -15.84 20.13
N GLN A 1003 -14.77 -16.15 21.20
CA GLN A 1003 -15.84 -15.30 21.72
C GLN A 1003 -15.76 -15.22 23.24
N PHE A 1004 -15.86 -14.00 23.75
CA PHE A 1004 -15.84 -13.66 25.17
C PHE A 1004 -17.19 -13.04 25.55
N TYR A 1005 -17.86 -13.53 26.60
CA TYR A 1005 -19.20 -13.06 26.98
C TYR A 1005 -19.60 -13.32 28.44
#